data_AF-A0A8S1RFC5-F1
#
_entry.id   AF-A0A8S1RFC5-F1
#
_cell.length_a   1.000
_cell.length_b   1.000
_cell.length_c   1.000
_cell.angle_alpha   90.00
_cell.angle_beta   90.00
_cell.angle_gamma   90.00
#
_symmetry.space_group_name_H-M   'P 1'
#
loop_
_entity.id
_entity.type
_entity.pdbx_description
1 polymer ?
#
loop_
_entity_poly.entity_id
_entity_poly.type
_entity_poly.pdbx_seq_one_letter_code
_entity_poly.pdbx_strand_id
1 'polypeptide(L)'
;MSYIYSVFILITLFLQTNSKNYLEQSDKFLQSDLEFENDFVVLQSESKDRHSAFYYHKWANFIVWGILADFGILANRYGLMSKHRLNLHSIIMGLCVLLTVIAEILMIAIWNPPTFYGNQNIASFHAPIGFTYLGLMILQSLGGVFLKLCIESNDQQQYIKIMSLFHVYLGYAMYFLGKIQCGFGFYEVYTNVQGQGQGNLIMFWVIYSVLFFWRILFEWFYYNGKLYLYFYAMKPISERHESIQDSLFVQYLIQNDQTNIEKEYDKKLWFIFNNNIVDLTGFVHPGGQYIWQRVKGREISRFIYGGQSLEDGSSVAYAHSDQAIAFLKRQTIGYLYGNQIANLIQESNNIWRLVNQQIISEKISLFGFTHSQKQIEAQLGNLDQFGKYYQIKSVVNKKISIRQYTSIVCMASENVQYRQQLINLIEHFDQLKQQDIEQMLQQQRYLKELPLIIKKYNSNFGFSQYIHSHINEEYEIEGPNGPSLGLPNKGRIVIFCGGTGILPFLDLLDFQLQCATYQIIKKKFGQKIAERLNPFECQFNNNGLHITLIFGVANRSELIGFEIFKGLNKLQRYLDEQNFKIILKIKEQIEDFTCVEERFNESFMKKFLGQVEQYDRFYICGPPIMNSTVPKTLQGLGIVKRNIHFV
;
A
#
# COMPACT_ATOMS: atom_id res chain seq x y z
N MET A 1 -17.21 6.23 29.89
CA MET A 1 -18.53 6.81 30.17
C MET A 1 -18.64 7.29 31.61
N SER A 2 -18.44 6.45 32.64
CA SER A 2 -18.57 6.88 34.05
C SER A 2 -17.64 8.04 34.44
N TYR A 3 -16.37 8.02 34.03
CA TYR A 3 -15.42 9.11 34.31
C TYR A 3 -15.81 10.48 33.71
N ILE A 4 -16.43 10.48 32.52
CA ILE A 4 -16.89 11.73 31.88
C ILE A 4 -18.11 12.27 32.64
N TYR A 5 -18.99 11.37 33.07
CA TYR A 5 -20.13 11.71 33.93
C TYR A 5 -19.68 12.26 35.27
N SER A 6 -18.63 11.70 35.88
CA SER A 6 -18.03 12.18 37.13
C SER A 6 -17.43 13.58 36.98
N VAL A 7 -16.77 13.89 35.86
CA VAL A 7 -16.23 15.24 35.58
C VAL A 7 -17.35 16.25 35.35
N PHE A 8 -18.41 15.87 34.62
CA PHE A 8 -19.58 16.75 34.45
C PHE A 8 -20.30 17.01 35.78
N ILE A 9 -20.44 15.99 36.63
CA ILE A 9 -21.00 16.13 37.98
C ILE A 9 -20.09 16.99 38.86
N LEU A 10 -18.76 16.86 38.78
CA LEU A 10 -17.84 17.71 39.53
C LEU A 10 -17.92 19.18 39.08
N ILE A 11 -18.04 19.45 37.77
CA ILE A 11 -18.22 20.80 37.24
C ILE A 11 -19.58 21.36 37.69
N THR A 12 -20.64 20.56 37.63
CA THR A 12 -21.99 20.98 38.06
C THR A 12 -22.04 21.25 39.57
N LEU A 13 -21.39 20.40 40.37
CA LEU A 13 -21.27 20.58 41.82
C LEU A 13 -20.37 21.77 42.18
N PHE A 14 -19.29 22.01 41.45
CA PHE A 14 -18.42 23.19 41.62
C PHE A 14 -19.13 24.50 41.25
N LEU A 15 -20.01 24.47 40.24
CA LEU A 15 -20.87 25.60 39.90
C LEU A 15 -21.97 25.81 40.95
N GLN A 16 -22.54 24.74 41.52
CA GLN A 16 -23.54 24.81 42.59
C GLN A 16 -22.97 25.24 43.95
N THR A 17 -21.75 24.82 44.31
CA THR A 17 -21.13 25.23 45.58
C THR A 17 -20.67 26.69 45.55
N ASN A 18 -20.25 27.19 44.39
CA ASN A 18 -19.99 28.62 44.24
C ASN A 18 -21.28 29.46 44.22
N SER A 19 -22.43 28.93 43.75
CA SER A 19 -23.69 29.69 43.75
C SER A 19 -24.24 30.00 45.16
N LYS A 20 -23.83 29.26 46.19
CA LYS A 20 -24.25 29.54 47.58
C LYS A 20 -23.51 30.70 48.25
N ASN A 21 -22.27 31.00 47.83
CA ASN A 21 -21.53 32.18 48.31
C ASN A 21 -21.96 33.48 47.59
N TYR A 22 -22.77 33.39 46.53
CA TYR A 22 -23.33 34.55 45.84
C TYR A 22 -24.61 35.11 46.49
N LEU A 23 -25.25 34.38 47.41
CA LEU A 23 -26.47 34.83 48.07
C LEU A 23 -26.22 35.98 49.06
N GLU A 24 -25.07 36.05 49.71
CA GLU A 24 -24.68 37.20 50.56
C GLU A 24 -24.09 38.38 49.75
N GLN A 25 -23.75 38.18 48.48
CA GLN A 25 -23.42 39.27 47.54
C GLN A 25 -24.66 39.81 46.80
N SER A 26 -25.82 39.16 46.93
CA SER A 26 -27.04 39.53 46.17
C SER A 26 -27.69 40.85 46.63
N ASP A 27 -27.48 41.27 47.88
CA ASP A 27 -27.97 42.58 48.35
C ASP A 27 -27.15 43.76 47.81
N LYS A 28 -25.88 43.55 47.43
CA LYS A 28 -25.11 44.54 46.66
C LYS A 28 -25.40 44.46 45.16
N PHE A 29 -25.90 43.33 44.67
CA PHE A 29 -26.32 43.15 43.28
C PHE A 29 -27.64 43.90 42.99
N LEU A 30 -28.58 43.91 43.94
CA LEU A 30 -29.85 44.65 43.82
C LEU A 30 -29.68 46.18 43.85
N GLN A 31 -28.60 46.72 44.45
CA GLN A 31 -28.23 48.13 44.28
C GLN A 31 -27.51 48.39 42.95
N SER A 32 -26.84 47.38 42.37
CA SER A 32 -26.30 47.48 41.01
C SER A 32 -27.36 47.36 39.92
N ASP A 33 -28.55 46.83 40.21
CA ASP A 33 -29.65 46.73 39.23
C ASP A 33 -30.22 48.11 38.82
N LEU A 34 -30.08 49.14 39.66
CA LEU A 34 -30.44 50.54 39.32
C LEU A 34 -29.36 51.26 38.47
N GLU A 35 -28.11 50.80 38.51
CA GLU A 35 -27.06 51.24 37.58
C GLU A 35 -27.05 50.38 36.30
N PHE A 36 -27.46 49.11 36.39
CA PHE A 36 -27.65 48.19 35.26
C PHE A 36 -28.74 48.68 34.29
N GLU A 37 -29.76 49.37 34.80
CA GLU A 37 -30.81 49.98 33.97
C GLU A 37 -30.31 51.22 33.21
N ASN A 38 -29.25 51.90 33.67
CA ASN A 38 -28.64 53.05 32.99
C ASN A 38 -27.54 52.64 31.98
N ASP A 39 -26.80 51.56 32.23
CA ASP A 39 -25.80 51.06 31.26
C ASP A 39 -26.43 50.28 30.10
N PHE A 40 -27.64 49.75 30.28
CA PHE A 40 -28.47 49.24 29.19
C PHE A 40 -28.90 50.36 28.21
N VAL A 41 -28.91 51.62 28.65
CA VAL A 41 -29.34 52.77 27.83
C VAL A 41 -28.30 53.18 26.78
N VAL A 42 -27.00 53.01 27.04
CA VAL A 42 -25.95 53.38 26.08
C VAL A 42 -25.95 52.43 24.87
N LEU A 43 -26.24 51.14 25.06
CA LEU A 43 -26.45 50.17 23.97
C LEU A 43 -27.90 50.13 23.44
N GLN A 44 -28.92 50.53 24.21
CA GLN A 44 -30.30 50.72 23.69
C GLN A 44 -30.44 51.93 22.77
N SER A 45 -29.50 52.87 22.81
CA SER A 45 -29.43 53.95 21.81
C SER A 45 -29.05 53.44 20.40
N GLU A 46 -28.47 52.23 20.31
CA GLU A 46 -28.20 51.55 19.06
C GLU A 46 -29.38 50.67 18.62
N SER A 47 -29.55 50.49 17.31
CA SER A 47 -30.65 49.67 16.80
C SER A 47 -30.54 48.22 17.30
N LYS A 48 -31.67 47.60 17.64
CA LYS A 48 -31.74 46.17 18.03
C LYS A 48 -31.00 45.24 17.05
N ASP A 49 -30.92 45.64 15.79
CA ASP A 49 -30.22 44.93 14.72
C ASP A 49 -28.71 44.89 14.94
N ARG A 50 -28.09 46.00 15.39
CA ARG A 50 -26.66 46.06 15.71
C ARG A 50 -26.28 45.11 16.84
N HIS A 51 -27.07 45.12 17.91
CA HIS A 51 -26.88 44.22 19.03
C HIS A 51 -26.97 42.76 18.59
N SER A 52 -27.99 42.42 17.80
CA SER A 52 -28.19 41.07 17.29
C SER A 52 -27.03 40.62 16.40
N ALA A 53 -26.55 41.48 15.50
CA ALA A 53 -25.41 41.20 14.63
C ALA A 53 -24.12 40.96 15.43
N PHE A 54 -23.85 41.79 16.43
CA PHE A 54 -22.68 41.65 17.30
C PHE A 54 -22.68 40.32 18.07
N TYR A 55 -23.79 39.97 18.71
CA TYR A 55 -23.90 38.70 19.45
C TYR A 55 -23.85 37.49 18.52
N TYR A 56 -24.47 37.57 17.35
CA TYR A 56 -24.33 36.54 16.33
C TYR A 56 -22.87 36.37 15.90
N HIS A 57 -22.17 37.44 15.56
CA HIS A 57 -20.76 37.39 15.19
C HIS A 57 -19.89 36.77 16.30
N LYS A 58 -20.05 37.24 17.54
CA LYS A 58 -19.32 36.72 18.71
C LYS A 58 -19.51 35.21 18.88
N TRP A 59 -20.77 34.76 18.96
CA TRP A 59 -21.07 33.37 19.29
C TRP A 59 -20.87 32.43 18.11
N ALA A 60 -21.23 32.85 16.89
CA ALA A 60 -21.00 32.05 15.69
C ALA A 60 -19.51 31.78 15.51
N ASN A 61 -18.66 32.82 15.56
CA ASN A 61 -17.21 32.67 15.41
C ASN A 61 -16.60 31.86 16.56
N PHE A 62 -17.08 32.00 17.79
CA PHE A 62 -16.66 31.15 18.91
C PHE A 62 -17.03 29.68 18.70
N ILE A 63 -18.24 29.38 18.23
CA ILE A 63 -18.65 27.99 17.97
C ILE A 63 -17.80 27.41 16.84
N VAL A 64 -17.63 28.14 15.73
CA VAL A 64 -16.91 27.58 14.57
C VAL A 64 -15.40 27.47 14.81
N TRP A 65 -14.75 28.52 15.29
CA TRP A 65 -13.31 28.54 15.47
C TRP A 65 -12.88 28.02 16.84
N GLY A 66 -13.70 28.24 17.87
CA GLY A 66 -13.46 27.72 19.22
C GLY A 66 -13.71 26.21 19.34
N ILE A 67 -14.68 25.64 18.61
CA ILE A 67 -15.09 24.23 18.76
C ILE A 67 -15.03 23.45 17.43
N LEU A 68 -15.78 23.84 16.40
CA LEU A 68 -15.95 23.01 15.19
C LEU A 68 -14.66 22.83 14.38
N ALA A 69 -13.79 23.84 14.33
CA ALA A 69 -12.51 23.75 13.64
C ALA A 69 -11.62 22.63 14.21
N ASP A 70 -11.65 22.40 15.54
CA ASP A 70 -10.96 21.26 16.14
C ASP A 70 -11.55 19.94 15.63
N PHE A 71 -12.87 19.78 15.64
CA PHE A 71 -13.52 18.59 15.09
C PHE A 71 -13.15 18.34 13.62
N GLY A 72 -13.10 19.38 12.79
CA GLY A 72 -12.70 19.25 11.38
C GLY A 72 -11.25 18.78 11.22
N ILE A 73 -10.32 19.26 12.05
CA ILE A 73 -8.92 18.81 12.05
C ILE A 73 -8.81 17.36 12.51
N LEU A 74 -9.48 17.01 13.62
CA LEU A 74 -9.44 15.67 14.20
C LEU A 74 -10.09 14.64 13.25
N ALA A 75 -11.19 15.00 12.60
CA ALA A 75 -11.85 14.18 11.59
C ALA A 75 -10.92 13.80 10.43
N ASN A 76 -10.14 14.77 9.92
CA ASN A 76 -9.17 14.49 8.85
C ASN A 76 -7.97 13.66 9.36
N ARG A 77 -7.43 14.04 10.52
CA ARG A 77 -6.20 13.45 11.08
C ARG A 77 -6.40 12.01 11.57
N TYR A 78 -7.55 11.68 12.14
CA TYR A 78 -7.82 10.36 12.71
C TYR A 78 -8.80 9.54 11.88
N GLY A 79 -9.53 10.18 10.99
CA GLY A 79 -10.35 9.51 9.98
C GLY A 79 -9.53 8.94 8.82
N LEU A 80 -8.21 8.79 8.91
CA LEU A 80 -7.37 8.33 7.77
C LEU A 80 -7.87 7.03 7.12
N MET A 81 -8.51 6.15 7.90
CA MET A 81 -9.06 4.87 7.44
C MET A 81 -10.53 4.94 7.02
N SER A 82 -11.19 6.10 7.12
CA SER A 82 -12.56 6.31 6.69
C SER A 82 -12.62 6.74 5.22
N LYS A 83 -13.46 6.07 4.43
CA LYS A 83 -13.75 6.44 3.03
C LYS A 83 -14.26 7.89 2.90
N HIS A 84 -14.89 8.42 3.95
CA HIS A 84 -15.54 9.74 3.92
C HIS A 84 -14.73 10.84 4.58
N ARG A 85 -13.46 10.60 4.95
CA ARG A 85 -12.66 11.55 5.75
C ARG A 85 -12.53 12.93 5.10
N LEU A 86 -12.28 12.99 3.79
CA LEU A 86 -12.10 14.25 3.06
C LEU A 86 -13.43 14.99 2.95
N ASN A 87 -14.53 14.26 2.75
CA ASN A 87 -15.88 14.84 2.74
C ASN A 87 -16.25 15.39 4.11
N LEU A 88 -16.03 14.63 5.18
CA LEU A 88 -16.33 15.07 6.55
C LEU A 88 -15.51 16.32 6.91
N HIS A 89 -14.22 16.33 6.60
CA HIS A 89 -13.36 17.50 6.78
C HIS A 89 -13.87 18.71 5.98
N SER A 90 -14.15 18.52 4.68
CA SER A 90 -14.64 19.58 3.80
C SER A 90 -15.98 20.14 4.23
N ILE A 91 -16.90 19.31 4.73
CA ILE A 91 -18.21 19.73 5.22
C ILE A 91 -18.05 20.55 6.50
N ILE A 92 -17.29 20.06 7.48
CA ILE A 92 -17.08 20.78 8.74
C ILE A 92 -16.37 22.12 8.49
N MET A 93 -15.29 22.12 7.70
CA MET A 93 -14.57 23.36 7.38
C MET A 93 -15.39 24.31 6.51
N GLY A 94 -16.20 23.77 5.58
CA GLY A 94 -17.15 24.56 4.81
C GLY A 94 -18.19 25.25 5.68
N LEU A 95 -18.70 24.57 6.70
CA LEU A 95 -19.59 25.17 7.70
C LEU A 95 -18.89 26.27 8.52
N CYS A 96 -17.64 26.06 8.93
CA CYS A 96 -16.86 27.08 9.62
C CYS A 96 -16.71 28.35 8.76
N VAL A 97 -16.31 28.18 7.50
CA VAL A 97 -16.12 29.32 6.58
C VAL A 97 -17.45 30.01 6.29
N LEU A 98 -18.51 29.27 6.01
CA LEU A 98 -19.83 29.84 5.69
C LEU A 98 -20.38 30.69 6.83
N LEU A 99 -20.35 30.18 8.06
CA LEU A 99 -20.87 30.89 9.22
C LEU A 99 -20.02 32.13 9.57
N THR A 100 -18.69 32.05 9.44
CA THR A 100 -17.83 33.23 9.60
C THR A 100 -18.11 34.25 8.51
N VAL A 101 -18.23 33.86 7.23
CA VAL A 101 -18.57 34.79 6.13
C VAL A 101 -19.88 35.52 6.42
N ILE A 102 -20.93 34.81 6.87
CA ILE A 102 -22.23 35.41 7.22
C ILE A 102 -22.05 36.38 8.39
N ALA A 103 -21.31 35.99 9.44
CA ALA A 103 -21.03 36.83 10.59
C ALA A 103 -20.30 38.12 10.19
N GLU A 104 -19.27 38.03 9.34
CA GLU A 104 -18.54 39.21 8.85
C GLU A 104 -19.44 40.10 7.98
N ILE A 105 -20.23 39.54 7.05
CA ILE A 105 -21.14 40.33 6.20
C ILE A 105 -22.16 41.09 7.05
N LEU A 106 -22.74 40.44 8.07
CA LEU A 106 -23.68 41.10 8.98
C LEU A 106 -23.01 42.24 9.77
N MET A 107 -21.78 42.02 10.23
CA MET A 107 -21.01 43.08 10.88
C MET A 107 -20.72 44.24 9.93
N ILE A 108 -20.28 43.99 8.69
CA ILE A 108 -20.03 45.06 7.71
C ILE A 108 -21.32 45.83 7.39
N ALA A 109 -22.42 45.11 7.12
CA ALA A 109 -23.66 45.69 6.62
C ALA A 109 -24.44 46.46 7.70
N ILE A 110 -24.47 45.95 8.94
CA ILE A 110 -25.32 46.49 10.01
C ILE A 110 -24.52 47.39 10.96
N TRP A 111 -23.30 46.98 11.29
CA TRP A 111 -22.47 47.71 12.25
C TRP A 111 -21.79 48.92 11.61
N ASN A 112 -21.51 48.87 10.30
CA ASN A 112 -20.79 49.90 9.53
C ASN A 112 -19.52 50.36 10.29
N PRO A 113 -18.44 49.55 10.25
CA PRO A 113 -17.35 49.61 11.22
C PRO A 113 -16.86 51.05 11.42
N PRO A 114 -16.70 51.50 12.68
CA PRO A 114 -16.33 52.88 12.96
C PRO A 114 -15.04 53.24 12.23
N THR A 115 -14.98 54.47 11.72
CA THR A 115 -13.80 55.01 11.04
C THR A 115 -12.56 54.74 11.88
N PHE A 116 -11.58 54.03 11.31
CA PHE A 116 -10.33 53.54 11.92
C PHE A 116 -9.39 54.62 12.51
N TYR A 117 -9.87 55.85 12.67
CA TYR A 117 -9.07 57.00 13.11
C TYR A 117 -9.45 57.38 14.55
N GLY A 118 -8.57 57.08 15.52
CA GLY A 118 -8.52 57.93 16.72
C GLY A 118 -8.18 57.32 18.09
N ASN A 119 -8.25 55.99 18.31
CA ASN A 119 -7.90 55.42 19.62
C ASN A 119 -7.15 54.09 19.49
N GLN A 120 -6.08 53.91 20.28
CA GLN A 120 -5.17 52.74 20.32
C GLN A 120 -5.84 51.44 20.86
N ASN A 121 -7.13 51.25 20.63
CA ASN A 121 -7.88 50.12 21.16
C ASN A 121 -7.68 48.86 20.30
N ILE A 122 -7.71 47.68 20.92
CA ILE A 122 -7.55 46.36 20.27
C ILE A 122 -8.52 46.13 19.10
N ALA A 123 -9.68 46.79 19.12
CA ALA A 123 -10.64 46.83 18.01
C ALA A 123 -9.99 47.27 16.67
N SER A 124 -9.02 48.18 16.71
CA SER A 124 -8.29 48.66 15.53
C SER A 124 -7.43 47.57 14.86
N PHE A 125 -7.06 46.53 15.61
CA PHE A 125 -6.34 45.36 15.09
C PHE A 125 -7.29 44.20 14.75
N HIS A 126 -8.39 44.03 15.49
CA HIS A 126 -9.34 42.93 15.29
C HIS A 126 -9.94 42.94 13.88
N ALA A 127 -10.49 44.09 13.44
CA ALA A 127 -11.16 44.16 12.14
C ALA A 127 -10.23 43.95 10.92
N PRO A 128 -9.05 44.58 10.80
CA PRO A 128 -8.17 44.36 9.65
C PRO A 128 -7.62 42.93 9.58
N ILE A 129 -7.33 42.33 10.74
CA ILE A 129 -6.93 40.92 10.79
C ILE A 129 -8.12 40.04 10.41
N GLY A 130 -9.34 40.33 10.87
CA GLY A 130 -10.57 39.62 10.47
C GLY A 130 -10.80 39.62 8.96
N PHE A 131 -10.65 40.77 8.28
CA PHE A 131 -10.77 40.85 6.82
C PHE A 131 -9.66 40.08 6.08
N THR A 132 -8.42 40.19 6.56
CA THR A 132 -7.29 39.43 6.00
C THR A 132 -7.54 37.92 6.18
N TYR A 133 -8.05 37.54 7.34
CA TYR A 133 -8.41 36.18 7.69
C TYR A 133 -9.50 35.62 6.79
N LEU A 134 -10.54 36.41 6.51
CA LEU A 134 -11.61 36.07 5.55
C LEU A 134 -11.06 35.77 4.15
N GLY A 135 -10.14 36.60 3.65
CA GLY A 135 -9.46 36.34 2.37
C GLY A 135 -8.68 35.02 2.37
N LEU A 136 -7.93 34.75 3.45
CA LEU A 136 -7.21 33.48 3.63
C LEU A 136 -8.16 32.28 3.73
N MET A 137 -9.34 32.42 4.34
CA MET A 137 -10.34 31.35 4.44
C MET A 137 -10.88 30.94 3.08
N ILE A 138 -11.20 31.92 2.24
CA ILE A 138 -11.67 31.66 0.87
C ILE A 138 -10.57 30.94 0.09
N LEU A 139 -9.33 31.44 0.14
CA LEU A 139 -8.18 30.82 -0.52
C LEU A 139 -7.94 29.38 -0.04
N GLN A 140 -7.98 29.15 1.27
CA GLN A 140 -7.80 27.82 1.87
C GLN A 140 -8.91 26.85 1.49
N SER A 141 -10.15 27.34 1.38
CA SER A 141 -11.31 26.53 0.97
C SER A 141 -11.20 26.12 -0.49
N LEU A 142 -10.88 27.06 -1.39
CA LEU A 142 -10.62 26.78 -2.81
C LEU A 142 -9.43 25.83 -2.98
N GLY A 143 -8.34 26.07 -2.25
CA GLY A 143 -7.18 25.20 -2.23
C GLY A 143 -7.50 23.79 -1.74
N GLY A 144 -8.38 23.64 -0.75
CA GLY A 144 -8.87 22.36 -0.25
C GLY A 144 -9.70 21.60 -1.29
N VAL A 145 -10.61 22.27 -2.00
CA VAL A 145 -11.39 21.68 -3.09
C VAL A 145 -10.47 21.24 -4.23
N PHE A 146 -9.54 22.09 -4.65
CA PHE A 146 -8.58 21.75 -5.70
C PHE A 146 -7.67 20.58 -5.29
N LEU A 147 -7.18 20.56 -4.04
CA LEU A 147 -6.41 19.44 -3.50
C LEU A 147 -7.23 18.14 -3.51
N LYS A 148 -8.50 18.18 -3.12
CA LYS A 148 -9.40 17.02 -3.16
C LYS A 148 -9.52 16.48 -4.59
N LEU A 149 -9.80 17.35 -5.57
CA LEU A 149 -9.89 16.96 -6.98
C LEU A 149 -8.57 16.36 -7.49
N CYS A 150 -7.42 16.93 -7.10
CA CYS A 150 -6.11 16.38 -7.44
C CYS A 150 -5.85 15.00 -6.82
N ILE A 151 -6.25 14.79 -5.56
CA ILE A 151 -6.09 13.49 -4.88
C ILE A 151 -7.01 12.43 -5.50
N GLU A 152 -8.24 12.79 -5.85
CA GLU A 152 -9.23 11.91 -6.47
C GLU A 152 -8.97 11.66 -7.97
N SER A 153 -8.12 12.48 -8.59
CA SER A 153 -7.71 12.30 -9.99
C SER A 153 -6.92 11.01 -10.19
N ASN A 154 -7.14 10.39 -11.36
CA ASN A 154 -6.41 9.21 -11.82
C ASN A 154 -5.04 9.57 -12.43
N ASP A 155 -4.79 10.85 -12.69
CA ASP A 155 -3.54 11.31 -13.29
C ASP A 155 -2.44 11.50 -12.26
N GLN A 156 -1.20 11.25 -12.69
CA GLN A 156 -0.04 11.51 -11.84
C GLN A 156 0.13 13.02 -11.66
N GLN A 157 0.03 13.47 -10.42
CA GLN A 157 0.17 14.88 -10.08
C GLN A 157 1.42 15.06 -9.21
N GLN A 158 2.48 15.61 -9.81
CA GLN A 158 3.76 15.86 -9.11
C GLN A 158 3.59 16.83 -7.94
N TYR A 159 2.57 17.69 -8.00
CA TYR A 159 2.35 18.78 -7.04
C TYR A 159 1.43 18.42 -5.87
N ILE A 160 0.83 17.22 -5.81
CA ILE A 160 -0.07 16.84 -4.70
C ILE A 160 0.62 17.03 -3.35
N LYS A 161 1.89 16.62 -3.23
CA LYS A 161 2.62 16.74 -1.97
C LYS A 161 2.84 18.20 -1.55
N ILE A 162 3.22 19.06 -2.51
CA ILE A 162 3.46 20.48 -2.25
C ILE A 162 2.15 21.17 -1.87
N MET A 163 1.09 20.93 -2.64
CA MET A 163 -0.23 21.49 -2.36
C MET A 163 -0.80 21.00 -1.02
N SER A 164 -0.61 19.70 -0.70
CA SER A 164 -1.03 19.15 0.58
C SER A 164 -0.27 19.78 1.74
N LEU A 165 1.04 20.00 1.61
CA LEU A 165 1.83 20.68 2.63
C LEU A 165 1.39 22.13 2.79
N PHE A 166 1.21 22.86 1.68
CA PHE A 166 0.71 24.23 1.70
C PHE A 166 -0.64 24.31 2.41
N HIS A 167 -1.60 23.46 2.04
CA HIS A 167 -2.92 23.40 2.67
C HIS A 167 -2.82 23.07 4.17
N VAL A 168 -1.95 22.14 4.57
CA VAL A 168 -1.75 21.79 5.98
C VAL A 168 -1.15 22.95 6.77
N TYR A 169 -0.08 23.58 6.29
CA TYR A 169 0.58 24.68 7.00
C TYR A 169 -0.27 25.94 7.04
N LEU A 170 -0.89 26.32 5.92
CA LEU A 170 -1.83 27.44 5.88
C LEU A 170 -3.02 27.18 6.80
N GLY A 171 -3.56 25.97 6.79
CA GLY A 171 -4.64 25.55 7.69
C GLY A 171 -4.28 25.66 9.17
N TYR A 172 -3.06 25.27 9.57
CA TYR A 172 -2.59 25.43 10.96
C TYR A 172 -2.36 26.90 11.34
N ALA A 173 -1.77 27.70 10.45
CA ALA A 173 -1.60 29.13 10.66
C ALA A 173 -2.96 29.82 10.87
N MET A 174 -3.93 29.48 10.00
CA MET A 174 -5.29 29.96 10.11
C MET A 174 -5.99 29.49 11.38
N TYR A 175 -5.85 28.23 11.75
CA TYR A 175 -6.40 27.71 13.01
C TYR A 175 -5.91 28.54 14.20
N PHE A 176 -4.60 28.81 14.28
CA PHE A 176 -4.02 29.60 15.37
C PHE A 176 -4.50 31.06 15.36
N LEU A 177 -4.49 31.71 14.20
CA LEU A 177 -4.99 33.08 14.05
C LEU A 177 -6.48 33.19 14.41
N GLY A 178 -7.30 32.21 14.03
CA GLY A 178 -8.73 32.17 14.38
C GLY A 178 -8.96 32.10 15.89
N LYS A 179 -8.16 31.31 16.61
CA LYS A 179 -8.22 31.26 18.09
C LYS A 179 -7.80 32.59 18.73
N ILE A 180 -6.75 33.23 18.22
CA ILE A 180 -6.33 34.56 18.68
C ILE A 180 -7.43 35.59 18.44
N GLN A 181 -8.04 35.58 17.24
CA GLN A 181 -9.13 36.49 16.91
C GLN A 181 -10.36 36.30 17.80
N CYS A 182 -10.71 35.06 18.15
CA CYS A 182 -11.74 34.81 19.16
C CYS A 182 -11.35 35.43 20.51
N GLY A 183 -10.09 35.23 20.95
CA GLY A 183 -9.58 35.82 22.18
C GLY A 183 -9.68 37.35 22.20
N PHE A 184 -9.31 38.01 21.09
CA PHE A 184 -9.46 39.46 20.95
C PHE A 184 -10.93 39.90 20.98
N GLY A 185 -11.84 39.19 20.30
CA GLY A 185 -13.26 39.51 20.35
C GLY A 185 -13.86 39.39 21.77
N PHE A 186 -13.50 38.34 22.53
CA PHE A 186 -13.92 38.21 23.93
C PHE A 186 -13.27 39.25 24.86
N TYR A 187 -12.02 39.63 24.59
CA TYR A 187 -11.35 40.70 25.33
C TYR A 187 -12.00 42.07 25.06
N GLU A 188 -12.41 42.32 23.82
CA GLU A 188 -13.11 43.56 23.46
C GLU A 188 -14.48 43.66 24.16
N VAL A 189 -15.22 42.55 24.24
CA VAL A 189 -16.44 42.46 25.06
C VAL A 189 -16.11 42.73 26.53
N TYR A 190 -14.98 42.23 27.02
CA TYR A 190 -14.53 42.47 28.39
C TYR A 190 -14.26 43.95 28.70
N THR A 191 -13.58 44.66 27.80
CA THR A 191 -13.23 46.07 28.02
C THR A 191 -14.39 47.02 27.79
N ASN A 192 -15.29 46.70 26.85
CA ASN A 192 -16.29 47.66 26.36
C ASN A 192 -17.70 47.42 26.91
N VAL A 193 -17.98 46.26 27.53
CA VAL A 193 -19.29 45.95 28.12
C VAL A 193 -19.16 45.82 29.64
N GLN A 194 -19.44 46.91 30.37
CA GLN A 194 -19.41 46.93 31.83
C GLN A 194 -20.34 45.86 32.42
N GLY A 195 -19.87 45.16 33.46
CA GLY A 195 -20.64 44.13 34.19
C GLY A 195 -20.75 42.73 33.54
N GLN A 196 -20.82 42.62 32.20
CA GLN A 196 -21.02 41.32 31.52
C GLN A 196 -19.75 40.73 30.89
N GLY A 197 -18.72 41.55 30.71
CA GLY A 197 -17.48 41.19 30.04
C GLY A 197 -16.66 40.08 30.73
N GLN A 198 -16.56 40.13 32.06
CA GLN A 198 -15.68 39.26 32.84
C GLN A 198 -16.13 37.80 32.78
N GLY A 199 -17.44 37.54 32.92
CA GLY A 199 -17.99 36.18 32.84
C GLY A 199 -17.76 35.55 31.47
N ASN A 200 -17.97 36.30 30.38
CA ASN A 200 -17.75 35.83 29.01
C ASN A 200 -16.28 35.46 28.76
N LEU A 201 -15.34 36.30 29.21
CA LEU A 201 -13.92 36.04 29.05
C LEU A 201 -13.45 34.82 29.87
N ILE A 202 -13.90 34.68 31.12
CA ILE A 202 -13.61 33.51 31.96
C ILE A 202 -14.15 32.24 31.30
N MET A 203 -15.41 32.28 30.85
CA MET A 203 -16.05 31.14 30.20
C MET A 203 -15.32 30.74 28.91
N PHE A 204 -14.89 31.72 28.09
CA PHE A 204 -14.07 31.46 26.91
C PHE A 204 -12.78 30.69 27.28
N TRP A 205 -12.04 31.15 28.28
CA TRP A 205 -10.79 30.50 28.70
C TRP A 205 -11.01 29.11 29.31
N VAL A 206 -12.09 28.91 30.07
CA VAL A 206 -12.44 27.59 30.62
C VAL A 206 -12.74 26.61 29.49
N ILE A 207 -13.63 26.98 28.56
CA ILE A 207 -13.98 26.12 27.43
C ILE A 207 -12.74 25.83 26.59
N TYR A 208 -11.94 26.86 26.28
CA TYR A 208 -10.73 26.69 25.48
C TYR A 208 -9.70 25.78 26.16
N SER A 209 -9.50 25.93 27.48
CA SER A 209 -8.59 25.08 28.26
C SER A 209 -9.06 23.62 28.28
N VAL A 210 -10.37 23.39 28.41
CA VAL A 210 -10.96 22.03 28.35
C VAL A 210 -10.74 21.41 26.97
N LEU A 211 -11.00 22.14 25.88
CA LEU A 211 -10.81 21.63 24.52
C LEU A 211 -9.34 21.36 24.21
N PHE A 212 -8.44 22.24 24.66
CA PHE A 212 -7.00 22.07 24.51
C PHE A 212 -6.50 20.83 25.26
N PHE A 213 -6.91 20.67 26.53
CA PHE A 213 -6.56 19.49 27.32
C PHE A 213 -7.13 18.22 26.71
N TRP A 214 -8.39 18.26 26.25
CA TRP A 214 -9.02 17.13 25.56
C TRP A 214 -8.27 16.74 24.29
N ARG A 215 -7.81 17.72 23.50
CA ARG A 215 -7.00 17.50 22.30
C ARG A 215 -5.66 16.85 22.64
N ILE A 216 -4.94 17.33 23.66
CA ILE A 216 -3.69 16.70 24.13
C ILE A 216 -3.94 15.25 24.52
N LEU A 217 -4.99 14.99 25.29
CA LEU A 217 -5.36 13.65 25.74
C LEU A 217 -5.66 12.74 24.53
N PHE A 218 -6.39 13.25 23.54
CA PHE A 218 -6.72 12.51 22.33
C PHE A 218 -5.48 12.19 21.49
N GLU A 219 -4.58 13.16 21.29
CA GLU A 219 -3.29 12.93 20.61
C GLU A 219 -2.46 11.88 21.35
N TRP A 220 -2.38 11.95 22.69
CA TRP A 220 -1.67 10.96 23.49
C TRP A 220 -2.25 9.55 23.32
N PHE A 221 -3.58 9.40 23.33
CA PHE A 221 -4.22 8.10 23.06
C PHE A 221 -3.99 7.58 21.64
N TYR A 222 -3.94 8.48 20.66
CA TYR A 222 -3.68 8.14 19.27
C TYR A 222 -2.23 7.69 19.05
N TYR A 223 -1.24 8.45 19.54
CA TYR A 223 0.18 8.12 19.42
C TYR A 223 0.54 6.80 20.11
N ASN A 224 -0.13 6.49 21.22
CA ASN A 224 0.04 5.21 21.91
C ASN A 224 -0.67 4.03 21.21
N GLY A 225 -1.32 4.24 20.06
CA GLY A 225 -2.02 3.21 19.29
C GLY A 225 -3.29 2.65 19.97
N LYS A 226 -3.55 3.01 21.23
CA LYS A 226 -4.70 2.53 22.01
C LYS A 226 -6.03 2.89 21.35
N LEU A 227 -6.13 4.09 20.77
CA LEU A 227 -7.34 4.55 20.13
C LEU A 227 -7.65 3.76 18.86
N TYR A 228 -6.61 3.46 18.07
CA TYR A 228 -6.73 2.56 16.91
C TYR A 228 -7.18 1.16 17.35
N LEU A 229 -6.51 0.57 18.34
CA LEU A 229 -6.90 -0.75 18.86
C LEU A 229 -8.33 -0.75 19.41
N TYR A 230 -8.76 0.32 20.08
CA TYR A 230 -10.12 0.41 20.60
C TYR A 230 -11.18 0.49 19.50
N PHE A 231 -11.05 1.42 18.54
CA PHE A 231 -12.05 1.59 17.50
C PHE A 231 -12.02 0.49 16.45
N TYR A 232 -10.83 0.00 16.14
CA TYR A 232 -10.63 -0.97 15.09
C TYR A 232 -10.46 -2.37 15.67
N ALA A 233 -9.52 -2.64 16.58
CA ALA A 233 -9.26 -4.02 17.05
C ALA A 233 -10.38 -4.63 17.92
N MET A 234 -11.23 -3.84 18.57
CA MET A 234 -12.35 -4.41 19.37
C MET A 234 -13.51 -4.94 18.54
N LYS A 235 -13.69 -4.47 17.29
CA LYS A 235 -14.54 -5.24 16.39
C LYS A 235 -13.71 -6.47 16.03
N PRO A 236 -14.13 -7.70 16.39
CA PRO A 236 -13.54 -8.88 15.78
C PRO A 236 -13.54 -8.64 14.27
N ILE A 237 -12.67 -9.33 13.54
CA ILE A 237 -12.85 -9.47 12.10
C ILE A 237 -14.15 -10.29 11.96
N SER A 238 -15.29 -9.67 12.26
CA SER A 238 -16.60 -10.15 11.88
C SER A 238 -16.49 -10.10 10.38
N GLU A 239 -16.35 -11.29 9.80
CA GLU A 239 -16.34 -11.52 8.36
C GLU A 239 -17.31 -10.51 7.76
N ARG A 240 -16.77 -9.57 6.97
CA ARG A 240 -17.61 -8.69 6.16
C ARG A 240 -18.55 -9.66 5.45
N HIS A 241 -19.85 -9.60 5.75
CA HIS A 241 -20.81 -10.53 5.15
C HIS A 241 -20.59 -10.49 3.65
N GLU A 242 -20.08 -11.60 3.10
CA GLU A 242 -19.76 -11.69 1.70
C GLU A 242 -21.06 -11.44 0.94
N SER A 243 -21.08 -10.36 0.16
CA SER A 243 -22.22 -10.14 -0.72
C SER A 243 -22.17 -11.19 -1.83
N ILE A 244 -23.32 -11.58 -2.38
CA ILE A 244 -23.38 -12.51 -3.52
C ILE A 244 -22.50 -12.01 -4.68
N GLN A 245 -22.45 -10.68 -4.88
CA GLN A 245 -21.58 -10.05 -5.88
C GLN A 245 -20.09 -10.21 -5.55
N ASP A 246 -19.70 -10.18 -4.28
CA ASP A 246 -18.32 -10.43 -3.87
C ASP A 246 -17.92 -11.89 -4.15
N SER A 247 -18.77 -12.85 -3.80
CA SER A 247 -18.51 -14.27 -4.06
C SER A 247 -18.44 -14.59 -5.57
N LEU A 248 -19.34 -14.01 -6.38
CA LEU A 248 -19.29 -14.15 -7.85
C LEU A 248 -18.02 -13.53 -8.44
N PHE A 249 -17.64 -12.34 -7.97
CA PHE A 249 -16.41 -11.69 -8.38
C PHE A 249 -15.16 -12.53 -8.06
N VAL A 250 -15.09 -13.08 -6.84
CA VAL A 250 -14.01 -13.98 -6.42
C VAL A 250 -13.97 -15.22 -7.29
N GLN A 251 -15.13 -15.78 -7.63
CA GLN A 251 -15.22 -16.94 -8.53
C GLN A 251 -14.66 -16.63 -9.93
N TYR A 252 -15.03 -15.49 -10.53
CA TYR A 252 -14.47 -15.09 -11.83
C TYR A 252 -12.96 -14.92 -11.77
N LEU A 253 -12.44 -14.39 -10.66
CA LEU A 253 -11.00 -14.22 -10.47
C LEU A 253 -10.27 -15.57 -10.35
N ILE A 254 -10.81 -16.52 -9.59
CA ILE A 254 -10.27 -17.88 -9.47
C ILE A 254 -10.30 -18.60 -10.83
N GLN A 255 -11.35 -18.38 -11.61
CA GLN A 255 -11.49 -18.93 -12.96
C GLN A 255 -10.67 -18.18 -14.02
N ASN A 256 -9.96 -17.12 -13.63
CA ASN A 256 -9.22 -16.22 -14.51
C ASN A 256 -10.07 -15.64 -15.67
N ASP A 257 -11.35 -15.37 -15.40
CA ASP A 257 -12.30 -14.81 -16.36
C ASP A 257 -12.19 -13.27 -16.41
N GLN A 258 -11.11 -12.80 -17.02
CA GLN A 258 -10.82 -11.37 -17.15
C GLN A 258 -11.91 -10.62 -17.92
N THR A 259 -12.61 -11.28 -18.86
CA THR A 259 -13.63 -10.63 -19.69
C THR A 259 -14.83 -10.22 -18.84
N ASN A 260 -15.33 -11.12 -17.98
CA ASN A 260 -16.43 -10.81 -17.07
C ASN A 260 -16.00 -9.83 -15.98
N ILE A 261 -14.77 -9.93 -15.47
CA ILE A 261 -14.22 -8.95 -14.51
C ILE A 261 -14.19 -7.54 -15.11
N GLU A 262 -13.67 -7.37 -16.33
CA GLU A 262 -13.60 -6.08 -17.01
C GLU A 262 -14.99 -5.52 -17.35
N LYS A 263 -15.94 -6.39 -17.70
CA LYS A 263 -17.29 -5.98 -18.10
C LYS A 263 -18.18 -5.59 -16.91
N GLU A 264 -18.16 -6.38 -15.83
CA GLU A 264 -19.10 -6.24 -14.72
C GLU A 264 -18.51 -5.47 -13.52
N TYR A 265 -17.17 -5.44 -13.40
CA TYR A 265 -16.46 -4.90 -12.23
C TYR A 265 -15.43 -3.83 -12.61
N ASP A 266 -15.66 -3.11 -13.72
CA ASP A 266 -14.82 -2.02 -14.24
C ASP A 266 -14.59 -0.88 -13.22
N LYS A 267 -15.58 -0.61 -12.36
CA LYS A 267 -15.54 0.41 -11.31
C LYS A 267 -15.03 -0.10 -9.97
N LYS A 268 -14.96 -1.43 -9.79
CA LYS A 268 -14.51 -2.04 -8.54
C LYS A 268 -13.01 -1.81 -8.37
N LEU A 269 -12.59 -1.32 -7.21
CA LEU A 269 -11.18 -1.09 -6.91
C LEU A 269 -10.65 -2.23 -6.07
N TRP A 270 -10.11 -3.26 -6.74
CA TRP A 270 -9.70 -4.50 -6.09
C TRP A 270 -8.21 -4.82 -6.29
N PHE A 271 -7.66 -5.59 -5.35
CA PHE A 271 -6.25 -5.97 -5.30
C PHE A 271 -6.07 -7.38 -4.71
N ILE A 272 -4.90 -7.96 -4.91
CA ILE A 272 -4.46 -9.17 -4.21
C ILE A 272 -3.43 -8.77 -3.15
N PHE A 273 -3.62 -9.19 -1.91
CA PHE A 273 -2.70 -8.95 -0.81
C PHE A 273 -2.52 -10.22 0.02
N ASN A 274 -1.37 -10.88 -0.09
CA ASN A 274 -1.08 -12.16 0.61
C ASN A 274 -2.20 -13.20 0.41
N ASN A 275 -2.54 -13.50 -0.86
CA ASN A 275 -3.65 -14.38 -1.26
C ASN A 275 -5.06 -13.89 -0.89
N ASN A 276 -5.20 -12.78 -0.16
CA ASN A 276 -6.50 -12.16 0.09
C ASN A 276 -6.91 -11.29 -1.11
N ILE A 277 -8.14 -11.42 -1.54
CA ILE A 277 -8.76 -10.52 -2.53
C ILE A 277 -9.37 -9.38 -1.75
N VAL A 278 -8.87 -8.17 -1.95
CA VAL A 278 -9.22 -6.98 -1.16
C VAL A 278 -9.99 -5.99 -2.03
N ASP A 279 -11.13 -5.50 -1.52
CA ASP A 279 -11.96 -4.48 -2.18
C ASP A 279 -11.86 -3.14 -1.43
N LEU A 280 -11.28 -2.15 -2.10
CA LEU A 280 -11.11 -0.78 -1.61
C LEU A 280 -12.00 0.21 -2.37
N THR A 281 -13.11 -0.23 -2.96
CA THR A 281 -14.03 0.66 -3.68
C THR A 281 -14.49 1.83 -2.80
N GLY A 282 -14.27 3.06 -3.27
CA GLY A 282 -14.59 4.30 -2.55
C GLY A 282 -13.53 4.75 -1.53
N PHE A 283 -12.44 4.00 -1.35
CA PHE A 283 -11.32 4.43 -0.52
C PHE A 283 -10.35 5.30 -1.32
N VAL A 284 -9.93 6.43 -0.73
CA VAL A 284 -9.03 7.41 -1.34
C VAL A 284 -7.63 7.30 -0.74
N HIS A 285 -6.66 6.90 -1.55
CA HIS A 285 -5.27 6.78 -1.11
C HIS A 285 -4.70 8.14 -0.64
N PRO A 286 -4.04 8.24 0.52
CA PRO A 286 -3.40 9.49 0.96
C PRO A 286 -2.33 10.03 -0.02
N GLY A 287 -1.65 9.14 -0.75
CA GLY A 287 -0.66 9.50 -1.77
C GLY A 287 -1.24 9.82 -3.15
N GLY A 288 -2.57 9.80 -3.33
CA GLY A 288 -3.27 10.03 -4.59
C GLY A 288 -3.84 8.76 -5.21
N GLN A 289 -5.02 8.89 -5.84
CA GLN A 289 -5.78 7.78 -6.39
C GLN A 289 -5.11 7.13 -7.60
N TYR A 290 -4.28 7.88 -8.34
CA TYR A 290 -3.48 7.33 -9.45
C TYR A 290 -2.68 6.08 -9.06
N ILE A 291 -2.16 5.99 -7.81
CA ILE A 291 -1.41 4.83 -7.32
C ILE A 291 -2.28 3.58 -7.38
N TRP A 292 -3.50 3.68 -6.84
CA TRP A 292 -4.49 2.60 -6.88
C TRP A 292 -4.89 2.22 -8.29
N GLN A 293 -5.07 3.19 -9.19
CA GLN A 293 -5.38 2.87 -10.58
C GLN A 293 -4.24 2.14 -11.30
N ARG A 294 -2.97 2.45 -10.97
CA ARG A 294 -1.81 1.78 -11.56
C ARG A 294 -1.61 0.34 -11.07
N VAL A 295 -2.09 0.02 -9.87
CA VAL A 295 -1.96 -1.33 -9.29
C VAL A 295 -3.29 -2.09 -9.20
N LYS A 296 -4.38 -1.52 -9.74
CA LYS A 296 -5.69 -2.16 -9.77
C LYS A 296 -5.58 -3.55 -10.40
N GLY A 297 -6.16 -4.53 -9.74
CA GLY A 297 -6.20 -5.92 -10.19
C GLY A 297 -4.90 -6.70 -10.04
N ARG A 298 -3.93 -6.15 -9.29
CA ARG A 298 -2.59 -6.76 -9.13
C ARG A 298 -2.33 -7.17 -7.69
N GLU A 299 -1.30 -8.00 -7.53
CA GLU A 299 -0.65 -8.25 -6.25
C GLU A 299 0.02 -6.96 -5.75
N ILE A 300 -0.26 -6.55 -4.50
CA ILE A 300 0.21 -5.27 -3.94
C ILE A 300 1.14 -5.41 -2.73
N SER A 301 1.38 -6.61 -2.20
CA SER A 301 2.18 -6.80 -0.99
C SER A 301 3.57 -6.20 -1.11
N ARG A 302 4.24 -6.31 -2.27
CA ARG A 302 5.56 -5.69 -2.47
C ARG A 302 5.57 -4.17 -2.31
N PHE A 303 4.46 -3.50 -2.64
CA PHE A 303 4.31 -2.06 -2.46
C PHE A 303 3.92 -1.74 -1.02
N ILE A 304 3.00 -2.51 -0.42
CA ILE A 304 2.53 -2.30 0.95
C ILE A 304 3.67 -2.43 1.96
N TYR A 305 4.52 -3.45 1.81
CA TYR A 305 5.67 -3.67 2.68
C TYR A 305 6.90 -2.80 2.32
N GLY A 306 6.77 -1.89 1.34
CA GLY A 306 7.85 -1.01 0.90
C GLY A 306 9.06 -1.77 0.32
N GLY A 307 8.83 -2.96 -0.24
CA GLY A 307 9.86 -3.73 -0.94
C GLY A 307 10.18 -3.14 -2.32
N GLN A 308 9.19 -2.50 -2.96
CA GLN A 308 9.33 -1.92 -4.29
C GLN A 308 8.52 -0.62 -4.45
N SER A 309 8.98 0.26 -5.34
CA SER A 309 8.20 1.38 -5.88
C SER A 309 7.32 0.95 -7.05
N LEU A 310 6.46 1.86 -7.56
CA LEU A 310 5.80 1.63 -8.84
C LEU A 310 6.82 1.52 -9.98
N GLU A 311 6.52 0.66 -10.96
CA GLU A 311 7.48 0.28 -12.02
C GLU A 311 7.80 1.41 -13.00
N ASP A 312 6.91 2.40 -13.10
CA ASP A 312 7.11 3.58 -13.93
C ASP A 312 7.97 4.66 -13.27
N GLY A 313 8.41 4.44 -12.03
CA GLY A 313 9.20 5.39 -11.24
C GLY A 313 8.40 6.58 -10.73
N SER A 314 7.06 6.54 -10.82
CA SER A 314 6.18 7.63 -10.36
C SER A 314 6.13 7.80 -8.85
N SER A 315 6.51 6.75 -8.11
CA SER A 315 6.50 6.74 -6.65
C SER A 315 7.83 6.23 -6.06
N VAL A 316 8.08 6.58 -4.80
CA VAL A 316 9.16 6.00 -4.00
C VAL A 316 8.59 4.83 -3.20
N ALA A 317 9.40 3.80 -2.96
CA ALA A 317 9.02 2.69 -2.10
C ALA A 317 8.63 3.22 -0.70
N TYR A 318 7.48 2.77 -0.18
CA TYR A 318 6.96 3.23 1.10
C TYR A 318 6.40 2.05 1.90
N ALA A 319 7.03 1.77 3.04
CA ALA A 319 6.54 0.75 3.96
C ALA A 319 5.34 1.29 4.75
N HIS A 320 4.20 0.66 4.58
CA HIS A 320 2.98 1.03 5.28
C HIS A 320 3.01 0.53 6.73
N SER A 321 2.24 1.20 7.60
CA SER A 321 2.14 0.81 9.00
C SER A 321 1.33 -0.49 9.17
N ASP A 322 1.55 -1.19 10.30
CA ASP A 322 0.77 -2.38 10.67
C ASP A 322 -0.74 -2.08 10.72
N GLN A 323 -1.13 -0.83 11.01
CA GLN A 323 -2.51 -0.37 10.99
C GLN A 323 -3.10 -0.38 9.58
N ALA A 324 -2.34 0.09 8.59
CA ALA A 324 -2.76 0.04 7.19
C ALA A 324 -2.87 -1.43 6.70
N ILE A 325 -1.94 -2.28 7.10
CA ILE A 325 -1.99 -3.72 6.80
C ILE A 325 -3.22 -4.38 7.43
N ALA A 326 -3.50 -4.10 8.69
CA ALA A 326 -4.69 -4.60 9.37
C ALA A 326 -5.99 -4.06 8.75
N PHE A 327 -6.00 -2.80 8.29
CA PHE A 327 -7.10 -2.25 7.51
C PHE A 327 -7.32 -3.03 6.20
N LEU A 328 -6.26 -3.27 5.42
CA LEU A 328 -6.35 -4.06 4.17
C LEU A 328 -6.91 -5.45 4.42
N LYS A 329 -6.42 -6.16 5.45
CA LYS A 329 -6.91 -7.50 5.80
C LYS A 329 -8.42 -7.52 6.12
N ARG A 330 -8.98 -6.43 6.67
CA ARG A 330 -10.43 -6.30 6.95
C ARG A 330 -11.26 -6.00 5.70
N GLN A 331 -10.63 -5.48 4.66
CA GLN A 331 -11.27 -5.24 3.37
C GLN A 331 -11.24 -6.47 2.45
N THR A 332 -10.81 -7.62 2.99
CA THR A 332 -10.84 -8.91 2.28
C THR A 332 -12.28 -9.31 1.98
N ILE A 333 -12.52 -9.73 0.75
CA ILE A 333 -13.80 -10.23 0.23
C ILE A 333 -13.73 -11.67 -0.26
N GLY A 334 -12.55 -12.30 -0.17
CA GLY A 334 -12.32 -13.70 -0.53
C GLY A 334 -10.83 -14.03 -0.63
N TYR A 335 -10.52 -15.26 -1.07
CA TYR A 335 -9.15 -15.78 -1.14
C TYR A 335 -8.87 -16.42 -2.51
N LEU A 336 -7.66 -16.22 -3.04
CA LEU A 336 -7.23 -16.75 -4.33
C LEU A 336 -7.35 -18.28 -4.46
N TYR A 337 -7.21 -19.00 -3.34
CA TYR A 337 -7.17 -20.45 -3.30
C TYR A 337 -8.31 -21.06 -2.46
N GLY A 338 -9.37 -20.29 -2.24
CA GLY A 338 -10.51 -20.68 -1.41
C GLY A 338 -10.24 -20.68 0.10
N ASN A 339 -11.29 -20.94 0.89
CA ASN A 339 -11.27 -20.78 2.35
C ASN A 339 -10.51 -21.90 3.10
N GLN A 340 -10.29 -23.06 2.47
CA GLN A 340 -9.63 -24.20 3.11
C GLN A 340 -8.17 -23.90 3.48
N ILE A 341 -7.48 -23.09 2.68
CA ILE A 341 -6.08 -22.71 2.94
C ILE A 341 -5.99 -21.63 4.04
N ALA A 342 -7.00 -20.76 4.15
CA ALA A 342 -7.01 -19.67 5.15
C ALA A 342 -6.97 -20.21 6.59
N ASN A 343 -7.71 -21.29 6.87
CA ASN A 343 -7.75 -21.92 8.20
C ASN A 343 -6.43 -22.61 8.56
N LEU A 344 -5.71 -23.18 7.57
CA LEU A 344 -4.39 -23.80 7.79
C LEU A 344 -3.29 -22.77 8.06
N ILE A 345 -3.44 -21.55 7.56
CA ILE A 345 -2.44 -20.48 7.74
C ILE A 345 -2.54 -19.84 9.13
N GLN A 346 -3.73 -19.78 9.75
CA GLN A 346 -3.94 -19.04 11.00
C GLN A 346 -3.44 -19.75 12.26
N GLU A 347 -3.27 -21.07 12.26
CA GLU A 347 -3.00 -21.83 13.50
C GLU A 347 -1.54 -22.25 13.70
N SER A 348 -0.69 -22.24 12.67
CA SER A 348 0.69 -22.71 12.79
C SER A 348 1.67 -21.56 13.07
N ASN A 349 2.51 -21.73 14.09
CA ASN A 349 3.69 -20.89 14.31
C ASN A 349 4.60 -20.95 13.07
N ASN A 350 4.63 -19.90 12.25
CA ASN A 350 5.36 -19.85 10.97
C ASN A 350 6.85 -19.53 11.16
N ILE A 351 7.49 -20.12 12.17
CA ILE A 351 8.90 -19.89 12.49
C ILE A 351 9.76 -20.95 11.81
N TRP A 352 10.66 -20.48 10.95
CA TRP A 352 11.62 -21.29 10.21
C TRP A 352 13.03 -20.98 10.68
N ARG A 353 13.88 -22.00 10.74
CA ARG A 353 15.29 -21.84 11.09
C ARG A 353 16.15 -21.83 9.83
N LEU A 354 16.99 -20.83 9.70
CA LEU A 354 18.00 -20.79 8.65
C LEU A 354 19.14 -21.76 8.98
N VAL A 355 19.24 -22.89 8.28
CA VAL A 355 20.21 -23.95 8.60
C VAL A 355 21.37 -24.02 7.62
N ASN A 356 21.20 -23.48 6.41
CA ASN A 356 22.15 -23.64 5.33
C ASN A 356 22.34 -22.34 4.54
N GLN A 357 23.58 -22.05 4.16
CA GLN A 357 23.94 -20.96 3.25
C GLN A 357 25.03 -21.44 2.29
N GLN A 358 24.66 -21.62 1.02
CA GLN A 358 25.60 -21.92 -0.05
C GLN A 358 25.90 -20.65 -0.85
N ILE A 359 27.17 -20.24 -0.88
CA ILE A 359 27.61 -19.07 -1.64
C ILE A 359 27.65 -19.45 -3.13
N ILE A 360 26.88 -18.75 -3.96
CA ILE A 360 26.88 -18.89 -5.44
C ILE A 360 27.90 -17.93 -6.05
N SER A 361 27.92 -16.69 -5.55
CA SER A 361 28.90 -15.67 -5.91
C SER A 361 29.12 -14.72 -4.73
N GLU A 362 30.06 -13.77 -4.85
CA GLU A 362 30.38 -12.79 -3.81
C GLU A 362 29.12 -12.10 -3.22
N LYS A 363 28.10 -11.91 -4.04
CA LYS A 363 26.86 -11.21 -3.66
C LYS A 363 25.63 -12.08 -3.67
N ILE A 364 25.70 -13.37 -4.03
CA ILE A 364 24.51 -14.20 -4.19
C ILE A 364 24.72 -15.48 -3.38
N SER A 365 23.76 -15.78 -2.50
CA SER A 365 23.75 -17.05 -1.77
C SER A 365 22.40 -17.73 -1.91
N LEU A 366 22.42 -19.07 -1.91
CA LEU A 366 21.27 -19.94 -1.69
C LEU A 366 21.13 -20.19 -0.19
N PHE A 367 19.97 -19.89 0.36
CA PHE A 367 19.62 -20.07 1.76
C PHE A 367 18.62 -21.23 1.88
N GLY A 368 18.85 -22.11 2.86
CA GLY A 368 18.00 -23.25 3.16
C GLY A 368 17.36 -23.12 4.54
N PHE A 369 16.04 -23.16 4.58
CA PHE A 369 15.26 -23.03 5.81
C PHE A 369 14.54 -24.33 6.17
N THR A 370 14.55 -24.69 7.44
CA THR A 370 13.81 -25.86 7.95
C THR A 370 12.66 -25.42 8.83
N HIS A 371 11.61 -26.24 8.85
CA HIS A 371 10.45 -26.10 9.74
C HIS A 371 10.17 -27.44 10.39
N SER A 372 9.72 -27.43 11.65
CA SER A 372 9.47 -28.65 12.43
C SER A 372 8.30 -29.49 11.88
N GLN A 373 7.31 -28.82 11.26
CA GLN A 373 6.05 -29.44 10.84
C GLN A 373 5.73 -29.30 9.34
N LYS A 374 6.51 -28.51 8.58
CA LYS A 374 6.18 -28.17 7.18
C LYS A 374 7.22 -28.78 6.27
N GLN A 375 6.76 -29.38 5.18
CA GLN A 375 7.58 -29.93 4.11
C GLN A 375 7.31 -29.14 2.83
N ILE A 376 8.33 -29.01 1.99
CA ILE A 376 8.23 -28.31 0.71
C ILE A 376 8.15 -29.35 -0.39
N GLU A 377 7.17 -29.22 -1.28
CA GLU A 377 7.10 -30.07 -2.48
C GLU A 377 8.31 -29.82 -3.37
N ALA A 378 8.99 -30.89 -3.75
CA ALA A 378 10.20 -30.80 -4.56
C ALA A 378 9.92 -30.52 -6.04
N GLN A 379 8.69 -30.73 -6.50
CA GLN A 379 8.31 -30.53 -7.89
C GLN A 379 7.02 -29.72 -7.98
N LEU A 380 7.00 -28.82 -8.96
CA LEU A 380 5.80 -28.07 -9.35
C LEU A 380 5.18 -28.76 -10.58
N GLY A 381 4.01 -29.36 -10.40
CA GLY A 381 3.37 -30.22 -11.40
C GLY A 381 2.46 -29.52 -12.39
N ASN A 382 2.08 -28.26 -12.11
CA ASN A 382 1.20 -27.47 -12.97
C ASN A 382 1.67 -26.02 -13.13
N LEU A 383 1.19 -25.37 -14.20
CA LEU A 383 1.55 -23.99 -14.54
C LEU A 383 1.11 -22.96 -13.48
N ASP A 384 0.11 -23.30 -12.66
CA ASP A 384 -0.44 -22.42 -11.63
C ASP A 384 0.39 -22.36 -10.33
N GLN A 385 1.44 -23.16 -10.25
CA GLN A 385 2.35 -23.17 -9.11
C GLN A 385 3.53 -22.20 -9.26
N PHE A 386 3.88 -21.80 -10.50
CA PHE A 386 5.04 -20.93 -10.75
C PHE A 386 4.79 -19.47 -10.41
N GLY A 387 5.86 -18.76 -10.03
CA GLY A 387 5.86 -17.31 -9.75
C GLY A 387 5.40 -16.93 -8.34
N LYS A 388 5.01 -17.90 -7.51
CA LYS A 388 4.64 -17.63 -6.11
C LYS A 388 5.85 -17.25 -5.27
N TYR A 389 5.60 -16.52 -4.19
CA TYR A 389 6.64 -16.03 -3.28
C TYR A 389 6.35 -16.34 -1.82
N TYR A 390 7.37 -16.30 -1.00
CA TYR A 390 7.28 -16.32 0.45
C TYR A 390 7.61 -14.95 1.01
N GLN A 391 6.93 -14.57 2.08
CA GLN A 391 7.24 -13.37 2.85
C GLN A 391 8.11 -13.75 4.01
N ILE A 392 9.17 -12.97 4.25
CA ILE A 392 10.14 -13.26 5.28
C ILE A 392 10.32 -12.04 6.16
N LYS A 393 10.35 -12.30 7.46
CA LYS A 393 10.53 -11.30 8.51
C LYS A 393 11.48 -11.85 9.58
N SER A 394 12.39 -11.02 10.05
CA SER A 394 13.26 -11.39 11.17
C SER A 394 12.43 -11.43 12.47
N VAL A 395 12.54 -12.54 13.21
CA VAL A 395 11.96 -12.64 14.57
C VAL A 395 12.80 -11.84 15.57
N VAL A 396 14.12 -11.84 15.37
CA VAL A 396 15.12 -11.22 16.25
C VAL A 396 15.11 -9.69 16.10
N ASN A 397 15.20 -9.18 14.87
CA ASN A 397 15.31 -7.75 14.60
C ASN A 397 14.07 -7.19 13.88
N LYS A 398 13.11 -6.71 14.67
CA LYS A 398 11.86 -6.11 14.18
C LYS A 398 12.02 -4.83 13.34
N LYS A 399 13.22 -4.21 13.34
CA LYS A 399 13.50 -3.05 12.48
C LYS A 399 13.78 -3.45 11.03
N ILE A 400 14.12 -4.72 10.80
CA ILE A 400 14.33 -5.23 9.45
C ILE A 400 12.97 -5.36 8.76
N SER A 401 12.84 -4.68 7.64
CA SER A 401 11.63 -4.68 6.83
C SER A 401 11.33 -6.06 6.25
N ILE A 402 10.04 -6.40 6.17
CA ILE A 402 9.51 -7.60 5.53
C ILE A 402 9.88 -7.59 4.04
N ARG A 403 10.24 -8.76 3.48
CA ARG A 403 10.57 -8.93 2.06
C ARG A 403 9.95 -10.17 1.45
N GLN A 404 9.69 -10.10 0.16
CA GLN A 404 9.19 -11.20 -0.66
C GLN A 404 10.35 -11.87 -1.40
N TYR A 405 10.36 -13.20 -1.41
CA TYR A 405 11.32 -14.01 -2.17
C TYR A 405 10.62 -15.19 -2.83
N THR A 406 10.88 -15.42 -4.11
CA THR A 406 10.41 -16.61 -4.81
C THR A 406 11.16 -17.83 -4.27
N SER A 407 10.44 -18.91 -3.97
CA SER A 407 11.07 -20.21 -3.75
C SER A 407 11.61 -20.74 -5.07
N ILE A 408 12.77 -21.37 -5.02
CA ILE A 408 13.48 -21.88 -6.20
C ILE A 408 13.76 -23.35 -5.97
N VAL A 409 12.71 -24.16 -6.08
CA VAL A 409 12.80 -25.60 -5.76
C VAL A 409 13.82 -26.30 -6.66
N CYS A 410 13.96 -25.88 -7.91
CA CYS A 410 14.90 -26.45 -8.89
C CYS A 410 16.38 -26.27 -8.52
N MET A 411 16.67 -25.40 -7.54
CA MET A 411 18.02 -25.14 -7.04
C MET A 411 18.32 -25.86 -5.73
N ALA A 412 17.36 -26.60 -5.15
CA ALA A 412 17.63 -27.53 -4.06
C ALA A 412 18.62 -28.62 -4.52
N SER A 413 19.48 -29.09 -3.61
CA SER A 413 20.56 -30.03 -3.94
C SER A 413 20.05 -31.31 -4.63
N GLU A 414 18.91 -31.81 -4.16
CA GLU A 414 18.23 -33.00 -4.64
C GLU A 414 17.75 -32.82 -6.10
N ASN A 415 17.19 -31.66 -6.42
CA ASN A 415 16.71 -31.34 -7.75
C ASN A 415 17.84 -31.02 -8.73
N VAL A 416 18.93 -30.41 -8.25
CA VAL A 416 20.15 -30.21 -9.03
C VAL A 416 20.75 -31.56 -9.44
N GLN A 417 20.83 -32.51 -8.50
CA GLN A 417 21.31 -33.87 -8.78
C GLN A 417 20.41 -34.60 -9.77
N TYR A 418 19.09 -34.55 -9.57
CA TYR A 418 18.12 -35.16 -10.48
C TYR A 418 18.22 -34.57 -11.90
N ARG A 419 18.25 -33.25 -12.03
CA ARG A 419 18.43 -32.58 -13.34
C ARG A 419 19.73 -33.01 -14.02
N GLN A 420 20.84 -33.10 -13.28
CA GLN A 420 22.12 -33.52 -13.87
C GLN A 420 22.02 -34.94 -14.43
N GLN A 421 21.31 -35.84 -13.75
CA GLN A 421 21.06 -37.20 -14.24
C GLN A 421 20.21 -37.19 -15.51
N LEU A 422 19.16 -36.37 -15.57
CA LEU A 422 18.34 -36.20 -16.78
C LEU A 422 19.17 -35.68 -17.96
N ILE A 423 20.04 -34.69 -17.75
CA ILE A 423 20.91 -34.17 -18.80
C ILE A 423 21.91 -35.25 -19.24
N ASN A 424 22.60 -35.89 -18.30
CA ASN A 424 23.59 -36.95 -18.60
C ASN A 424 22.95 -38.11 -19.38
N LEU A 425 21.70 -38.45 -19.07
CA LEU A 425 20.92 -39.44 -19.78
C LEU A 425 20.79 -39.09 -21.26
N ILE A 426 20.43 -37.84 -21.57
CA ILE A 426 20.30 -37.39 -22.95
C ILE A 426 21.66 -37.29 -23.65
N GLU A 427 22.72 -36.90 -22.94
CA GLU A 427 24.06 -36.80 -23.53
C GLU A 427 24.64 -38.14 -23.97
N HIS A 428 24.31 -39.21 -23.25
CA HIS A 428 24.77 -40.56 -23.55
C HIS A 428 23.67 -41.39 -24.22
N PHE A 429 22.64 -40.75 -24.79
CA PHE A 429 21.39 -41.44 -25.14
C PHE A 429 21.54 -42.52 -26.21
N ASP A 430 22.59 -42.49 -27.02
CA ASP A 430 22.88 -43.52 -28.03
C ASP A 430 23.53 -44.77 -27.45
N GLN A 431 24.07 -44.67 -26.24
CA GLN A 431 24.75 -45.76 -25.53
C GLN A 431 23.85 -46.42 -24.47
N LEU A 432 22.73 -45.77 -24.13
CA LEU A 432 21.83 -46.24 -23.07
C LEU A 432 21.10 -47.52 -23.46
N LYS A 433 21.13 -48.50 -22.55
CA LYS A 433 20.21 -49.62 -22.56
C LYS A 433 18.98 -49.26 -21.73
N GLN A 434 17.85 -49.90 -22.02
CA GLN A 434 16.62 -49.72 -21.27
C GLN A 434 16.82 -49.89 -19.75
N GLN A 435 17.65 -50.85 -19.33
CA GLN A 435 17.97 -51.14 -17.93
C GLN A 435 18.62 -49.95 -17.19
N ASP A 436 19.43 -49.14 -17.89
CA ASP A 436 20.10 -47.97 -17.29
C ASP A 436 19.07 -46.91 -16.89
N ILE A 437 17.99 -46.76 -17.69
CA ILE A 437 16.88 -45.85 -17.39
C ILE A 437 16.04 -46.38 -16.22
N GLU A 438 15.90 -47.71 -16.10
CA GLU A 438 15.14 -48.31 -14.99
C GLU A 438 15.80 -48.10 -13.62
N GLN A 439 17.12 -47.95 -13.60
CA GLN A 439 17.91 -47.75 -12.37
C GLN A 439 18.05 -46.27 -11.97
N MET A 440 17.44 -45.35 -12.71
CA MET A 440 17.53 -43.93 -12.38
C MET A 440 16.91 -43.61 -11.02
N LEU A 441 17.57 -42.70 -10.29
CA LEU A 441 17.07 -42.18 -9.03
C LEU A 441 15.75 -41.45 -9.26
N GLN A 442 14.72 -41.85 -8.51
CA GLN A 442 13.47 -41.13 -8.47
C GLN A 442 13.68 -39.79 -7.77
N GLN A 443 13.10 -38.73 -8.34
CA GLN A 443 13.05 -37.44 -7.69
C GLN A 443 12.33 -37.57 -6.34
N GLN A 444 12.92 -37.02 -5.28
CA GLN A 444 12.30 -37.01 -3.97
C GLN A 444 11.02 -36.18 -4.01
N ARG A 445 9.96 -36.59 -3.29
CA ARG A 445 8.69 -35.84 -3.25
C ARG A 445 8.80 -34.53 -2.48
N TYR A 446 9.56 -34.55 -1.39
CA TYR A 446 9.67 -33.42 -0.47
C TYR A 446 11.13 -33.03 -0.27
N LEU A 447 11.36 -31.72 -0.20
CA LEU A 447 12.66 -31.15 0.14
C LEU A 447 12.81 -31.06 1.65
N LYS A 448 14.06 -31.18 2.11
CA LYS A 448 14.43 -30.97 3.51
C LYS A 448 14.40 -29.50 3.90
N GLU A 449 14.69 -28.62 2.95
CA GLU A 449 14.84 -27.19 3.16
C GLU A 449 13.96 -26.43 2.17
N LEU A 450 13.46 -25.26 2.55
CA LEU A 450 12.90 -24.26 1.65
C LEU A 450 14.06 -23.48 1.00
N PRO A 451 14.32 -23.63 -0.31
CA PRO A 451 15.43 -22.97 -0.99
C PRO A 451 15.05 -21.55 -1.44
N LEU A 452 15.87 -20.57 -1.07
CA LEU A 452 15.73 -19.18 -1.46
C LEU A 452 17.05 -18.59 -1.92
N ILE A 453 17.09 -18.01 -3.11
CA ILE A 453 18.29 -17.30 -3.61
C ILE A 453 18.14 -15.81 -3.34
N ILE A 454 19.11 -15.23 -2.62
CA ILE A 454 19.08 -13.83 -2.23
C ILE A 454 20.39 -13.16 -2.64
N LYS A 455 20.27 -12.02 -3.34
CA LYS A 455 21.39 -11.14 -3.64
C LYS A 455 21.60 -10.14 -2.51
N LYS A 456 22.82 -10.03 -2.00
CA LYS A 456 23.26 -9.08 -0.99
C LYS A 456 23.34 -7.68 -1.58
N TYR A 457 22.49 -6.78 -1.09
CA TYR A 457 22.55 -5.35 -1.36
C TYR A 457 23.05 -4.60 -0.14
N ASN A 458 24.00 -3.67 -0.34
CA ASN A 458 24.49 -2.80 0.72
C ASN A 458 23.41 -1.76 1.05
N SER A 459 22.72 -1.95 2.17
CA SER A 459 21.68 -1.04 2.64
C SER A 459 21.57 -1.12 4.16
N ASN A 460 21.57 0.04 4.80
CA ASN A 460 21.36 0.13 6.24
C ASN A 460 19.96 -0.43 6.56
N PHE A 461 19.90 -1.44 7.42
CA PHE A 461 18.67 -2.15 7.80
C PHE A 461 18.01 -2.97 6.66
N GLY A 462 18.72 -3.23 5.56
CA GLY A 462 18.20 -4.08 4.48
C GLY A 462 18.20 -5.56 4.85
N PHE A 463 17.06 -6.22 4.63
CA PHE A 463 16.92 -7.66 4.89
C PHE A 463 17.98 -8.50 4.18
N SER A 464 18.30 -8.20 2.91
CA SER A 464 19.31 -8.95 2.16
C SER A 464 20.70 -8.86 2.77
N GLN A 465 21.07 -7.73 3.37
CA GLN A 465 22.36 -7.60 4.05
C GLN A 465 22.33 -8.33 5.39
N TYR A 466 21.23 -8.20 6.12
CA TYR A 466 21.00 -8.84 7.42
C TYR A 466 21.12 -10.37 7.31
N ILE A 467 20.37 -11.00 6.40
CA ILE A 467 20.34 -12.47 6.31
C ILE A 467 21.70 -13.09 5.97
N HIS A 468 22.55 -12.38 5.21
CA HIS A 468 23.90 -12.85 4.85
C HIS A 468 24.87 -12.88 6.03
N SER A 469 24.54 -12.27 7.18
CA SER A 469 25.40 -12.25 8.37
C SER A 469 24.80 -12.95 9.59
N HIS A 470 23.62 -13.55 9.46
CA HIS A 470 22.84 -14.11 10.58
C HIS A 470 22.34 -15.53 10.26
N ILE A 471 23.27 -16.45 10.01
CA ILE A 471 23.00 -17.90 9.88
C ILE A 471 22.54 -18.45 11.24
N ASN A 472 21.73 -19.50 11.24
CA ASN A 472 21.17 -20.17 12.43
C ASN A 472 20.09 -19.38 13.18
N GLU A 473 19.69 -18.21 12.71
CA GLU A 473 18.56 -17.46 13.25
C GLU A 473 17.19 -17.99 12.81
N GLU A 474 16.18 -17.56 13.55
CA GLU A 474 14.77 -17.82 13.29
C GLU A 474 14.10 -16.67 12.54
N TYR A 475 13.26 -17.05 11.58
CA TYR A 475 12.55 -16.14 10.69
C TYR A 475 11.08 -16.54 10.63
N GLU A 476 10.20 -15.54 10.61
CA GLU A 476 8.78 -15.73 10.32
C GLU A 476 8.63 -15.79 8.79
N ILE A 477 8.23 -16.95 8.25
CA ILE A 477 8.07 -17.17 6.80
C ILE A 477 6.63 -17.58 6.47
N GLU A 478 5.93 -16.73 5.71
CA GLU A 478 4.55 -16.94 5.28
C GLU A 478 4.49 -17.17 3.75
N GLY A 479 3.80 -18.22 3.33
CA GLY A 479 3.57 -18.51 1.91
C GLY A 479 3.26 -19.99 1.63
N PRO A 480 3.15 -20.37 0.34
CA PRO A 480 3.35 -19.52 -0.84
C PRO A 480 2.22 -18.49 -1.02
N ASN A 481 2.58 -17.30 -1.49
CA ASN A 481 1.72 -16.14 -1.70
C ASN A 481 1.78 -15.66 -3.16
N GLY A 482 0.74 -14.93 -3.55
CA GLY A 482 0.61 -14.30 -4.86
C GLY A 482 -0.15 -15.17 -5.86
N PRO A 483 -0.62 -14.56 -6.97
CA PRO A 483 -1.15 -15.30 -8.10
C PRO A 483 -0.04 -16.10 -8.78
N SER A 484 -0.42 -17.10 -9.58
CA SER A 484 0.52 -17.74 -10.49
C SER A 484 1.01 -16.75 -11.56
N LEU A 485 2.02 -17.14 -12.34
CA LEU A 485 2.42 -16.40 -13.55
C LEU A 485 1.27 -16.30 -14.59
N GLY A 486 0.18 -17.06 -14.41
CA GLY A 486 -0.96 -17.08 -15.33
C GLY A 486 -0.57 -17.54 -16.72
N LEU A 487 0.39 -18.45 -16.85
CA LEU A 487 0.94 -18.89 -18.13
C LEU A 487 -0.16 -19.51 -19.01
N PRO A 488 -0.14 -19.29 -20.33
CA PRO A 488 -1.05 -19.98 -21.22
C PRO A 488 -0.64 -21.46 -21.37
N ASN A 489 -1.60 -22.36 -21.53
CA ASN A 489 -1.30 -23.79 -21.76
C ASN A 489 -0.57 -24.05 -23.10
N LYS A 490 -0.75 -23.15 -24.07
CA LYS A 490 -0.07 -23.14 -25.37
C LYS A 490 0.11 -21.70 -25.83
N GLY A 491 1.10 -21.43 -26.67
CA GLY A 491 1.38 -20.10 -27.20
C GLY A 491 2.85 -19.73 -27.11
N ARG A 492 3.16 -18.49 -27.49
CA ARG A 492 4.51 -17.92 -27.47
C ARG A 492 4.58 -16.83 -26.43
N ILE A 493 5.50 -16.98 -25.48
CA ILE A 493 5.74 -15.96 -24.46
C ILE A 493 7.16 -15.42 -24.54
N VAL A 494 7.33 -14.17 -24.13
CA VAL A 494 8.64 -13.54 -23.96
C VAL A 494 8.84 -13.20 -22.50
N ILE A 495 10.00 -13.55 -21.95
CA ILE A 495 10.40 -13.21 -20.59
C ILE A 495 11.59 -12.26 -20.67
N PHE A 496 11.41 -11.03 -20.20
CA PHE A 496 12.48 -10.08 -19.95
C PHE A 496 12.84 -10.11 -18.48
N CYS A 497 14.09 -10.49 -18.18
CA CYS A 497 14.54 -10.47 -16.80
C CYS A 497 15.95 -9.88 -16.63
N GLY A 498 16.22 -9.35 -15.44
CA GLY A 498 17.51 -8.74 -15.10
C GLY A 498 18.01 -9.12 -13.71
N GLY A 499 19.24 -9.61 -13.60
CA GLY A 499 19.83 -10.03 -12.33
C GLY A 499 18.96 -11.07 -11.60
N THR A 500 18.53 -10.75 -10.38
CA THR A 500 17.63 -11.62 -9.59
C THR A 500 16.20 -11.69 -10.11
N GLY A 501 15.84 -10.92 -11.14
CA GLY A 501 14.53 -11.03 -11.78
C GLY A 501 14.30 -12.34 -12.56
N ILE A 502 15.33 -13.18 -12.72
CA ILE A 502 15.19 -14.54 -13.27
C ILE A 502 14.48 -15.50 -12.30
N LEU A 503 14.55 -15.22 -10.99
CA LEU A 503 14.13 -16.16 -9.95
C LEU A 503 12.67 -16.61 -10.07
N PRO A 504 11.67 -15.74 -10.34
CA PRO A 504 10.28 -16.17 -10.53
C PRO A 504 10.06 -17.16 -11.68
N PHE A 505 11.00 -17.26 -12.62
CA PHE A 505 10.90 -18.09 -13.82
C PHE A 505 11.80 -19.33 -13.76
N LEU A 506 12.67 -19.46 -12.76
CA LEU A 506 13.71 -20.50 -12.81
C LEU A 506 13.12 -21.91 -12.69
N ASP A 507 12.15 -22.09 -11.80
CA ASP A 507 11.42 -23.36 -11.70
C ASP A 507 10.61 -23.68 -12.97
N LEU A 508 10.07 -22.66 -13.66
CA LEU A 508 9.38 -22.85 -14.95
C LEU A 508 10.35 -23.33 -16.03
N LEU A 509 11.56 -22.78 -16.05
CA LEU A 509 12.59 -23.18 -17.03
C LEU A 509 13.11 -24.58 -16.73
N ASP A 510 13.27 -24.94 -15.45
CA ASP A 510 13.58 -26.32 -15.06
C ASP A 510 12.45 -27.29 -15.45
N PHE A 511 11.20 -26.91 -15.23
CA PHE A 511 10.04 -27.67 -15.69
C PHE A 511 10.04 -27.86 -17.22
N GLN A 512 10.37 -26.81 -17.97
CA GLN A 512 10.51 -26.90 -19.43
C GLN A 512 11.63 -27.87 -19.84
N LEU A 513 12.73 -27.92 -19.09
CA LEU A 513 13.83 -28.86 -19.32
C LEU A 513 13.34 -30.30 -19.13
N GLN A 514 12.63 -30.54 -18.03
CA GLN A 514 12.04 -31.85 -17.74
C GLN A 514 11.02 -32.26 -18.82
N CYS A 515 10.18 -31.32 -19.31
CA CYS A 515 9.28 -31.54 -20.44
C CYS A 515 10.03 -31.97 -21.71
N ALA A 516 11.09 -31.24 -22.07
CA ALA A 516 11.91 -31.55 -23.24
C ALA A 516 12.54 -32.95 -23.12
N THR A 517 13.14 -33.26 -21.96
CA THR A 517 13.68 -34.60 -21.69
C THR A 517 12.60 -35.68 -21.81
N TYR A 518 11.43 -35.46 -21.21
CA TYR A 518 10.31 -36.40 -21.28
C TYR A 518 9.88 -36.68 -22.73
N GLN A 519 9.75 -35.64 -23.57
CA GLN A 519 9.38 -35.77 -24.97
C GLN A 519 10.42 -36.55 -25.77
N ILE A 520 11.72 -36.27 -25.56
CA ILE A 520 12.82 -36.98 -26.21
C ILE A 520 12.81 -38.47 -25.83
N ILE A 521 12.65 -38.78 -24.55
CA ILE A 521 12.61 -40.16 -24.05
C ILE A 521 11.35 -40.88 -24.54
N LYS A 522 10.20 -40.23 -24.54
CA LYS A 522 8.95 -40.77 -25.09
C LYS A 522 9.08 -41.12 -26.56
N LYS A 523 9.71 -40.24 -27.35
CA LYS A 523 9.95 -40.47 -28.78
C LYS A 523 10.89 -41.65 -29.03
N LYS A 524 11.96 -41.80 -28.23
CA LYS A 524 12.97 -42.86 -28.44
C LYS A 524 12.60 -44.21 -27.82
N PHE A 525 12.09 -44.21 -26.60
CA PHE A 525 11.91 -45.41 -25.78
C PHE A 525 10.44 -45.74 -25.49
N GLY A 526 9.52 -44.87 -25.91
CA GLY A 526 8.09 -45.05 -25.73
C GLY A 526 7.53 -44.50 -24.40
N GLN A 527 6.21 -44.43 -24.34
CA GLN A 527 5.45 -43.81 -23.25
C GLN A 527 5.77 -44.40 -21.86
N LYS A 528 5.81 -45.72 -21.75
CA LYS A 528 6.01 -46.44 -20.47
C LYS A 528 7.31 -46.06 -19.77
N ILE A 529 8.38 -45.80 -20.53
CA ILE A 529 9.67 -45.42 -19.98
C ILE A 529 9.66 -43.94 -19.60
N ALA A 530 9.10 -43.09 -20.46
CA ALA A 530 8.98 -41.65 -20.18
C ALA A 530 8.17 -41.37 -18.91
N GLU A 531 7.08 -42.11 -18.66
CA GLU A 531 6.27 -41.98 -17.45
C GLU A 531 7.04 -42.20 -16.15
N ARG A 532 8.15 -42.97 -16.17
CA ARG A 532 9.01 -43.12 -14.99
C ARG A 532 9.78 -41.86 -14.61
N LEU A 533 10.00 -40.97 -15.58
CA LEU A 533 10.59 -39.65 -15.35
C LEU A 533 9.55 -38.61 -14.90
N ASN A 534 8.27 -39.00 -14.86
CA ASN A 534 7.17 -38.19 -14.39
C ASN A 534 6.43 -38.83 -13.19
N PRO A 535 7.13 -39.10 -12.07
CA PRO A 535 6.55 -39.82 -10.94
C PRO A 535 5.41 -39.07 -10.23
N PHE A 536 5.21 -37.80 -10.54
CA PHE A 536 4.20 -36.93 -9.92
C PHE A 536 3.14 -36.43 -10.91
N GLU A 537 2.99 -37.10 -12.06
CA GLU A 537 1.94 -36.81 -13.05
C GLU A 537 1.92 -35.35 -13.52
N CYS A 538 3.10 -34.73 -13.62
CA CYS A 538 3.27 -33.40 -14.16
C CYS A 538 2.69 -33.30 -15.56
N GLN A 539 2.14 -32.13 -15.89
CA GLN A 539 1.51 -31.87 -17.18
C GLN A 539 2.55 -31.64 -18.31
N PHE A 540 3.45 -32.60 -18.53
CA PHE A 540 4.52 -32.54 -19.54
C PHE A 540 4.03 -32.59 -20.99
N ASN A 541 2.74 -32.87 -21.21
CA ASN A 541 2.12 -32.85 -22.55
C ASN A 541 1.83 -31.41 -23.05
N ASN A 542 2.40 -30.38 -22.41
CA ASN A 542 2.29 -28.98 -22.83
C ASN A 542 3.13 -28.68 -24.09
N ASN A 543 2.82 -29.39 -25.18
CA ASN A 543 3.57 -29.38 -26.43
C ASN A 543 3.54 -28.03 -27.18
N GLY A 544 2.85 -27.02 -26.67
CA GLY A 544 2.63 -25.77 -27.40
C GLY A 544 3.18 -24.51 -26.72
N LEU A 545 3.81 -24.58 -25.55
CA LEU A 545 4.35 -23.38 -24.90
C LEU A 545 5.78 -23.11 -25.38
N HIS A 546 5.98 -22.01 -26.08
CA HIS A 546 7.29 -21.54 -26.52
C HIS A 546 7.76 -20.38 -25.66
N ILE A 547 8.97 -20.47 -25.12
CA ILE A 547 9.55 -19.46 -24.25
C ILE A 547 10.73 -18.80 -24.95
N THR A 548 10.64 -17.48 -25.16
CA THR A 548 11.81 -16.65 -25.50
C THR A 548 12.29 -15.91 -24.26
N LEU A 549 13.45 -16.29 -23.74
CA LEU A 549 14.07 -15.67 -22.57
C LEU A 549 15.10 -14.61 -23.00
N ILE A 550 14.92 -13.37 -22.54
CA ILE A 550 15.87 -12.28 -22.69
C ILE A 550 16.39 -11.94 -21.29
N PHE A 551 17.61 -12.38 -20.98
CA PHE A 551 18.17 -12.30 -19.64
C PHE A 551 19.38 -11.36 -19.60
N GLY A 552 19.26 -10.25 -18.87
CA GLY A 552 20.34 -9.30 -18.64
C GLY A 552 21.09 -9.51 -17.34
N VAL A 553 22.41 -9.66 -17.42
CA VAL A 553 23.31 -9.78 -16.26
C VAL A 553 24.56 -8.94 -16.46
N ALA A 554 25.23 -8.59 -15.35
CA ALA A 554 26.46 -7.82 -15.40
C ALA A 554 27.66 -8.64 -15.92
N ASN A 555 27.75 -9.90 -15.49
CA ASN A 555 28.84 -10.83 -15.77
C ASN A 555 28.35 -12.29 -15.62
N ARG A 556 29.19 -13.26 -15.98
CA ARG A 556 28.83 -14.68 -15.97
C ARG A 556 28.53 -15.22 -14.56
N SER A 557 29.16 -14.67 -13.51
CA SER A 557 28.91 -15.13 -12.13
C SER A 557 27.52 -14.75 -11.59
N GLU A 558 26.79 -13.87 -12.28
CA GLU A 558 25.39 -13.55 -12.00
C GLU A 558 24.39 -14.36 -12.85
N LEU A 559 24.84 -15.29 -13.70
CA LEU A 559 23.96 -16.21 -14.45
C LEU A 559 23.42 -17.33 -13.56
N ILE A 560 22.51 -16.97 -12.66
CA ILE A 560 21.82 -17.92 -11.78
C ILE A 560 21.05 -18.92 -12.65
N GLY A 561 21.28 -20.22 -12.41
CA GLY A 561 20.62 -21.30 -13.16
C GLY A 561 21.23 -21.60 -14.53
N PHE A 562 22.48 -21.20 -14.78
CA PHE A 562 23.18 -21.41 -16.06
C PHE A 562 23.05 -22.84 -16.63
N GLU A 563 23.18 -23.87 -15.79
CA GLU A 563 23.07 -25.28 -16.22
C GLU A 563 21.68 -25.64 -16.76
N ILE A 564 20.61 -25.00 -16.25
CA ILE A 564 19.24 -25.18 -16.76
C ILE A 564 19.16 -24.64 -18.19
N PHE A 565 19.68 -23.43 -18.43
CA PHE A 565 19.61 -22.81 -19.75
C PHE A 565 20.48 -23.54 -20.77
N LYS A 566 21.68 -23.98 -20.35
CA LYS A 566 22.59 -24.75 -21.17
C LYS A 566 21.98 -26.10 -21.56
N GLY A 567 21.41 -26.81 -20.58
CA GLY A 567 20.68 -28.05 -20.80
C GLY A 567 19.52 -27.85 -21.78
N LEU A 568 18.64 -26.89 -21.50
CA LEU A 568 17.51 -26.55 -22.37
C LEU A 568 17.93 -26.28 -23.81
N ASN A 569 18.89 -25.38 -24.02
CA ASN A 569 19.36 -24.98 -25.35
C ASN A 569 19.94 -26.18 -26.13
N LYS A 570 20.64 -27.09 -25.44
CA LYS A 570 21.15 -28.33 -26.05
C LYS A 570 20.02 -29.28 -26.44
N LEU A 571 19.02 -29.47 -25.56
CA LEU A 571 17.90 -30.37 -25.79
C LEU A 571 17.03 -29.97 -27.00
N GLN A 572 16.96 -28.68 -27.34
CA GLN A 572 16.18 -28.18 -28.47
C GLN A 572 16.54 -28.85 -29.81
N ARG A 573 17.76 -29.37 -29.97
CA ARG A 573 18.21 -30.06 -31.20
C ARG A 573 17.59 -31.44 -31.40
N TYR A 574 17.03 -32.04 -30.35
CA TYR A 574 16.43 -33.38 -30.38
C TYR A 574 14.89 -33.35 -30.46
N LEU A 575 14.29 -32.18 -30.29
CA LEU A 575 12.86 -31.97 -30.38
C LEU A 575 12.44 -31.76 -31.84
N ASP A 576 11.22 -32.19 -32.18
CA ASP A 576 10.64 -31.93 -33.50
C ASP A 576 10.33 -30.44 -33.71
N GLU A 577 10.02 -29.74 -32.62
CA GLU A 577 9.75 -28.32 -32.60
C GLU A 577 10.52 -27.64 -31.47
N GLN A 578 11.24 -26.56 -31.79
CA GLN A 578 11.97 -25.78 -30.80
C GLN A 578 10.99 -24.90 -30.02
N ASN A 579 10.97 -25.11 -28.70
CA ASN A 579 10.10 -24.42 -27.76
C ASN A 579 10.84 -23.52 -26.76
N PHE A 580 12.16 -23.40 -26.89
CA PHE A 580 12.96 -22.51 -26.06
C PHE A 580 14.00 -21.76 -26.88
N LYS A 581 14.09 -20.44 -26.65
CA LYS A 581 15.12 -19.56 -27.19
C LYS A 581 15.64 -18.67 -26.06
N ILE A 582 16.94 -18.46 -26.00
CA ILE A 582 17.56 -17.57 -25.02
C ILE A 582 18.47 -16.54 -25.69
N ILE A 583 18.40 -15.30 -25.21
CA ILE A 583 19.27 -14.20 -25.58
C ILE A 583 19.85 -13.61 -24.31
N LEU A 584 21.18 -13.62 -24.20
CA LEU A 584 21.88 -13.12 -23.03
C LEU A 584 22.34 -11.68 -23.28
N LYS A 585 21.82 -10.75 -22.49
CA LYS A 585 22.35 -9.38 -22.47
C LYS A 585 23.52 -9.32 -21.48
N ILE A 586 24.72 -9.56 -22.00
CA ILE A 586 25.99 -9.63 -21.24
C ILE A 586 27.15 -9.23 -22.16
N LYS A 587 28.23 -8.66 -21.60
CA LYS A 587 29.44 -8.29 -22.35
C LYS A 587 30.29 -9.49 -22.77
N GLU A 588 30.36 -10.50 -21.90
CA GLU A 588 31.14 -11.70 -22.12
C GLU A 588 30.47 -12.58 -23.18
N GLN A 589 31.23 -13.06 -24.16
CA GLN A 589 30.74 -14.07 -25.09
C GLN A 589 30.69 -15.42 -24.39
N ILE A 590 29.57 -16.12 -24.54
CA ILE A 590 29.35 -17.45 -23.97
C ILE A 590 28.99 -18.37 -25.12
N GLU A 591 29.78 -19.45 -25.25
CA GLU A 591 29.57 -20.48 -26.27
C GLU A 591 28.14 -21.03 -26.24
N ASP A 592 27.57 -21.30 -27.41
CA ASP A 592 26.18 -21.74 -27.63
C ASP A 592 25.07 -20.72 -27.31
N PHE A 593 25.38 -19.52 -26.83
CA PHE A 593 24.39 -18.48 -26.53
C PHE A 593 24.51 -17.27 -27.45
N THR A 594 23.36 -16.64 -27.75
CA THR A 594 23.35 -15.33 -28.41
C THR A 594 23.60 -14.25 -27.37
N CYS A 595 24.82 -13.71 -27.32
CA CYS A 595 25.20 -12.61 -26.42
C CYS A 595 25.04 -11.24 -27.09
N VAL A 596 24.44 -10.28 -26.38
CA VAL A 596 24.12 -8.94 -26.90
C VAL A 596 24.45 -7.84 -25.88
N GLU A 597 24.95 -6.70 -26.36
CA GLU A 597 25.18 -5.51 -25.51
C GLU A 597 24.16 -4.39 -25.73
N GLU A 598 23.30 -4.53 -26.73
CA GLU A 598 22.31 -3.53 -27.13
C GLU A 598 21.31 -3.19 -26.00
N ARG A 599 20.78 -1.96 -26.02
CA ARG A 599 19.72 -1.52 -25.10
C ARG A 599 18.36 -2.04 -25.59
N PHE A 600 17.40 -2.22 -24.67
CA PHE A 600 16.03 -2.64 -25.00
C PHE A 600 15.20 -1.52 -25.65
N ASN A 601 15.58 -1.14 -26.87
CA ASN A 601 14.86 -0.19 -27.69
C ASN A 601 14.06 -0.90 -28.80
N GLU A 602 13.37 -0.14 -29.63
CA GLU A 602 12.53 -0.67 -30.70
C GLU A 602 13.33 -1.52 -31.71
N SER A 603 14.54 -1.06 -32.07
CA SER A 603 15.44 -1.77 -32.97
C SER A 603 15.83 -3.14 -32.42
N PHE A 604 16.11 -3.23 -31.11
CA PHE A 604 16.41 -4.48 -30.44
C PHE A 604 15.24 -5.45 -30.53
N MET A 605 14.02 -4.99 -30.19
CA MET A 605 12.83 -5.85 -30.23
C MET A 605 12.58 -6.37 -31.65
N LYS A 606 12.61 -5.48 -32.66
CA LYS A 606 12.43 -5.87 -34.06
C LYS A 606 13.49 -6.87 -34.53
N LYS A 607 14.75 -6.67 -34.14
CA LYS A 607 15.87 -7.54 -34.53
C LYS A 607 15.74 -8.94 -33.94
N PHE A 608 15.37 -9.07 -32.66
CA PHE A 608 15.48 -10.34 -31.94
C PHE A 608 14.15 -11.09 -31.76
N LEU A 609 13.04 -10.36 -31.74
CA LEU A 609 11.67 -10.90 -31.62
C LEU A 609 10.92 -10.90 -32.96
N GLY A 610 11.36 -10.12 -33.95
CA GLY A 610 10.67 -10.02 -35.24
C GLY A 610 9.30 -9.33 -35.09
N GLN A 611 8.25 -9.96 -35.62
CA GLN A 611 6.86 -9.51 -35.44
C GLN A 611 6.44 -9.77 -33.99
N VAL A 612 6.21 -8.73 -33.22
CA VAL A 612 5.92 -8.86 -31.77
C VAL A 612 4.49 -9.33 -31.50
N GLU A 613 3.60 -9.19 -32.48
CA GLU A 613 2.19 -9.56 -32.44
C GLU A 613 1.97 -11.09 -32.38
N GLN A 614 3.00 -11.87 -32.73
CA GLN A 614 2.95 -13.33 -32.64
C GLN A 614 3.05 -13.87 -31.21
N TYR A 615 3.40 -13.01 -30.23
CA TYR A 615 3.56 -13.40 -28.84
C TYR A 615 2.29 -13.09 -28.07
N ASP A 616 1.82 -14.09 -27.33
CA ASP A 616 0.61 -14.00 -26.53
C ASP A 616 0.84 -13.12 -25.30
N ARG A 617 2.02 -13.24 -24.67
CA ARG A 617 2.34 -12.56 -23.41
C ARG A 617 3.82 -12.17 -23.28
N PHE A 618 4.02 -11.08 -22.55
CA PHE A 618 5.33 -10.53 -22.21
C PHE A 618 5.44 -10.43 -20.70
N TYR A 619 6.45 -11.06 -20.11
CA TYR A 619 6.74 -11.02 -18.69
C TYR A 619 7.97 -10.15 -18.45
N ILE A 620 7.94 -9.30 -17.43
CA ILE A 620 9.03 -8.36 -17.13
C ILE A 620 9.34 -8.43 -15.63
N CYS A 621 10.56 -8.80 -15.29
CA CYS A 621 11.06 -8.78 -13.91
C CYS A 621 12.52 -8.34 -13.87
N GLY A 622 12.79 -7.12 -13.42
CA GLY A 622 14.17 -6.64 -13.38
C GLY A 622 14.33 -5.31 -12.66
N PRO A 623 15.47 -4.63 -12.88
CA PRO A 623 15.73 -3.33 -12.26
C PRO A 623 14.73 -2.26 -12.75
N PRO A 624 14.51 -1.17 -11.99
CA PRO A 624 13.52 -0.13 -12.34
C PRO A 624 13.67 0.45 -13.76
N ILE A 625 14.89 0.58 -14.27
CA ILE A 625 15.14 1.06 -15.64
C ILE A 625 14.58 0.09 -16.68
N MET A 626 14.70 -1.22 -16.46
CA MET A 626 14.13 -2.24 -17.35
C MET A 626 12.60 -2.21 -17.27
N ASN A 627 12.05 -2.17 -16.06
CA ASN A 627 10.61 -2.17 -15.82
C ASN A 627 9.91 -0.90 -16.35
N SER A 628 10.64 0.19 -16.55
CA SER A 628 10.11 1.42 -17.16
C SER A 628 10.33 1.47 -18.67
N THR A 629 11.45 0.95 -19.18
CA THR A 629 11.82 1.03 -20.61
C THR A 629 11.11 -0.04 -21.44
N VAL A 630 11.16 -1.30 -21.03
CA VAL A 630 10.64 -2.43 -21.83
C VAL A 630 9.15 -2.29 -22.12
N PRO A 631 8.26 -1.98 -21.14
CA PRO A 631 6.83 -1.84 -21.43
C PRO A 631 6.53 -0.70 -22.40
N LYS A 632 7.22 0.44 -22.26
CA LYS A 632 7.04 1.60 -23.15
C LYS A 632 7.44 1.24 -24.59
N THR A 633 8.57 0.54 -24.76
CA THR A 633 9.01 0.05 -26.06
C THR A 633 8.01 -0.94 -26.67
N LEU A 634 7.50 -1.91 -25.90
CA LEU A 634 6.49 -2.87 -26.37
C LEU A 634 5.17 -2.18 -26.76
N GLN A 635 4.71 -1.21 -25.98
CA GLN A 635 3.52 -0.42 -26.30
C GLN A 635 3.71 0.43 -27.56
N GLY A 636 4.89 1.01 -27.75
CA GLY A 636 5.25 1.72 -29.00
C GLY A 636 5.25 0.82 -30.23
N LEU A 637 5.43 -0.49 -30.04
CA LEU A 637 5.30 -1.52 -31.06
C LEU A 637 3.89 -2.11 -31.18
N GLY A 638 2.87 -1.50 -30.56
CA GLY A 638 1.47 -1.92 -30.68
C GLY A 638 1.04 -3.03 -29.71
N ILE A 639 1.90 -3.49 -28.80
CA ILE A 639 1.50 -4.49 -27.79
C ILE A 639 0.55 -3.85 -26.78
N VAL A 640 -0.63 -4.44 -26.65
CA VAL A 640 -1.66 -4.00 -25.70
C VAL A 640 -1.17 -4.23 -24.27
N LYS A 641 -1.37 -3.24 -23.40
CA LYS A 641 -0.92 -3.26 -22.00
C LYS A 641 -1.31 -4.53 -21.23
N ARG A 642 -2.48 -5.12 -21.51
CA ARG A 642 -2.96 -6.35 -20.83
C ARG A 642 -2.09 -7.59 -21.10
N ASN A 643 -1.30 -7.58 -22.19
CA ASN A 643 -0.38 -8.66 -22.53
C ASN A 643 1.00 -8.46 -21.88
N ILE A 644 1.21 -7.37 -21.15
CA ILE A 644 2.48 -7.02 -20.48
C ILE A 644 2.31 -7.22 -18.97
N HIS A 645 2.97 -8.24 -18.44
CA HIS A 645 2.88 -8.65 -17.05
C HIS A 645 4.17 -8.31 -16.29
N PHE A 646 4.04 -7.55 -15.21
CA PHE A 646 5.14 -7.34 -14.26
C PHE A 646 5.11 -8.44 -13.22
N VAL A 647 6.23 -9.13 -13.07
CA VAL A 647 6.40 -10.21 -12.09
C VAL A 647 7.13 -9.69 -10.88
#